data_AF-A0A9J7KQA5-F1
#
_entry.id   AF-A0A9J7KQA5-F1
#
_cell.length_a   1.000
_cell.length_b   1.000
_cell.length_c   1.000
_cell.angle_alpha   90.00
_cell.angle_beta   90.00
_cell.angle_gamma   90.00
#
_symmetry.space_group_name_H-M   'P 1'
#
loop_
_entity.id
_entity.type
_entity.pdbx_description
1 polymer ?
#
loop_
_entity_poly.entity_id
_entity_poly.type
_entity_poly.pdbx_seq_one_letter_code
_entity_poly.pdbx_strand_id
1 'polypeptide(L)'
;MAASKARANLTEESIDECKDLMEALDMLENSSIAPEEIDGVESIEQAQMLLLKELAKTSSKTQWTPESAAGLMKSVLEKDRVSREELCCHFEDATSYAEELHDTAKQQLESNIPRFQSLLKTKLEQLRDDSCHILVAGETSAGKSTLLNLILGEDLLPSSLLSSTSTICELKHGKQEKIRAFKQGDPSSYDEEPLQGSKDARMETLSKFVYQKEGRDERTFEYNRVEIFLDFPLLEGGITIVDSPGVGENEKLTEMVKKYLPNAFAFMYIINSANAGGVQPDRLGDLLQALTHDRDPDQPPMFDPKSAIFVCNKWDMVPPKEAGEVWDDTIRKLKCCWPELDESQVFKISAKKAALARSQANYITKDFEKLLNGLQDLLPTGLRAKVELNYRWLTYLLDRSSFHLRVMLGNILGQEIPDLEKQRSSVNARLKKLREAASSAERKMRLYLQKRVDYAVKDLRLYLTSDEIRTWLHQWDDKELPDNDSWTVVEHLTKKLVEQGIQQAISTWDQHREFFSKLRSELMQQFRTEFNLVEMDIADIEEKMVIASQRVMPSATGHRVGNSVFYPEYSTGGLTIGQKIALGAASPLVIPIGVVVGLFALPVAGAMAIKKRATHKKQLQDYRENKTKYMEQLANGTMQDFVSDENLRRVVEQQVESTSTYLDHLVGTIPQLIESDERLMNEGYKLRKQEAITLTEEHYGPSLEKCDKIQGELNCCYMTTIRQYDIEYEDLVEREWIASGSFGDVYKAKINSTEVAMKYMTDSVSAQNATDLLHEERNLRRLCHQNVIKFHGTAYWAHHEKVVFVTELCQDNLRDYISYKKDRNPGKHRKGTAEREAAFSVIKPLAVQLATALSYIHSVNLVHRDLKLENILIKIHEPSTDGAVIKLADVGLTKKAENITGTLCGTPPYIAPEVLQEKRYGKPSDMYSFGILLWEMWYGEETPHAKHFTIPMLTEFSKEIAEGRRPDPNKEFSAPTPWKQLMTACWSTDPANRPSAEDCRTRLQEITCD
;
A
#
# COMPACT_ATOMS: atom_id res chain seq x y z
N MET A 1 29.53 61.64 -10.77
CA MET A 1 29.32 60.35 -11.45
C MET A 1 28.86 59.37 -10.39
N ALA A 2 27.56 59.09 -10.39
CA ALA A 2 26.90 58.18 -9.46
C ALA A 2 27.29 56.75 -9.83
N ALA A 3 28.03 56.07 -8.95
CA ALA A 3 28.22 54.63 -9.05
C ALA A 3 26.97 53.96 -8.49
N SER A 4 26.09 53.54 -9.40
CA SER A 4 25.11 52.48 -9.16
C SER A 4 25.86 51.21 -8.76
N LYS A 5 26.18 51.04 -7.47
CA LYS A 5 26.57 49.74 -6.93
C LYS A 5 25.38 48.81 -7.13
N ALA A 6 25.56 47.78 -7.96
CA ALA A 6 24.58 46.72 -8.11
C ALA A 6 24.31 46.13 -6.72
N ARG A 7 23.07 46.27 -6.22
CA ARG A 7 22.63 45.50 -5.06
C ARG A 7 22.79 44.03 -5.42
N ALA A 8 23.74 43.34 -4.80
CA ALA A 8 23.80 41.89 -4.90
C ALA A 8 22.45 41.34 -4.42
N ASN A 9 21.85 40.44 -5.19
CA ASN A 9 20.66 39.71 -4.75
C ASN A 9 21.10 38.83 -3.59
N LEU A 10 20.96 39.34 -2.36
CA LEU A 10 21.23 38.60 -1.14
C LEU A 10 20.29 37.38 -1.11
N THR A 11 20.86 36.19 -1.05
CA THR A 11 20.11 34.92 -0.92
C THR A 11 20.69 34.11 0.24
N GLU A 12 19.87 33.25 0.85
CA GLU A 12 20.33 32.32 1.89
C GLU A 12 21.52 31.46 1.43
N GLU A 13 21.52 31.03 0.16
CA GLU A 13 22.59 30.22 -0.45
C GLU A 13 23.90 31.02 -0.54
N SER A 14 23.85 32.31 -0.90
CA SER A 14 25.03 33.19 -0.90
C SER A 14 25.59 33.45 0.51
N ILE A 15 24.75 33.39 1.55
CA ILE A 15 25.17 33.57 2.96
C ILE A 15 25.82 32.28 3.48
N ASP A 16 25.26 31.12 3.14
CA ASP A 16 25.81 29.80 3.53
C ASP A 16 27.11 29.45 2.80
N GLU A 17 27.34 29.98 1.59
CA GLU A 17 28.57 29.77 0.81
C GLU A 17 29.76 30.59 1.31
N CYS A 18 29.55 31.64 2.13
CA CYS A 18 30.63 32.42 2.73
C CYS A 18 31.54 31.55 3.60
N LYS A 19 32.84 31.52 3.28
CA LYS A 19 33.81 30.68 3.99
C LYS A 19 34.70 31.44 4.95
N ASP A 20 34.76 32.77 4.83
CA ASP A 20 35.54 33.62 5.71
C ASP A 20 34.84 34.93 6.09
N LEU A 21 35.35 35.56 7.14
CA LEU A 21 34.81 36.80 7.69
C LEU A 21 34.94 37.98 6.71
N MET A 22 35.93 37.97 5.82
CA MET A 22 36.13 39.08 4.86
C MET A 22 35.04 39.09 3.79
N GLU A 23 34.70 37.92 3.24
CA GLU A 23 33.58 37.78 2.30
C GLU A 23 32.26 38.21 2.95
N ALA A 24 32.02 37.78 4.19
CA ALA A 24 30.80 38.13 4.92
C ALA A 24 30.71 39.63 5.24
N LEU A 25 31.83 40.28 5.58
CA LEU A 25 31.90 41.74 5.80
C LEU A 25 31.67 42.53 4.50
N ASP A 26 32.21 42.09 3.35
CA ASP A 26 31.94 42.73 2.05
C ASP A 26 30.46 42.62 1.67
N MET A 27 29.82 41.47 1.97
CA MET A 27 28.37 41.33 1.80
C MET A 27 27.58 42.28 2.72
N LEU A 28 28.02 42.47 3.96
CA LEU A 28 27.40 43.41 4.91
C LEU A 28 27.53 44.87 4.44
N GLU A 29 28.72 45.28 3.98
CA GLU A 29 28.97 46.63 3.45
C GLU A 29 28.17 46.95 2.18
N ASN A 30 27.81 45.92 1.41
CA ASN A 30 26.98 46.05 0.20
C ASN A 30 25.47 45.85 0.48
N SER A 31 25.08 45.63 1.74
CA SER A 31 23.68 45.52 2.21
C SER A 31 23.14 46.86 2.76
N SER A 32 21.87 46.90 3.21
CA SER A 32 21.25 48.12 3.78
C SER A 32 21.49 48.31 5.29
N ILE A 33 22.41 47.53 5.88
CA ILE A 33 22.69 47.54 7.33
C ILE A 33 23.50 48.78 7.70
N ALA A 34 23.22 49.38 8.86
CA ALA A 34 23.90 50.58 9.32
C ALA A 34 25.39 50.28 9.64
N PRO A 35 26.35 51.16 9.28
CA PRO A 35 27.77 50.95 9.55
C PRO A 35 28.09 50.68 11.03
N GLU A 36 27.32 51.29 11.94
CA GLU A 36 27.48 51.11 13.39
C GLU A 36 27.16 49.67 13.86
N GLU A 37 26.32 48.93 13.13
CA GLU A 37 26.02 47.51 13.41
C GLU A 37 27.10 46.57 12.85
N ILE A 38 27.90 47.03 11.87
CA ILE A 38 28.98 46.27 11.23
C ILE A 38 30.28 46.39 12.04
N ASP A 39 30.54 47.55 12.64
CA ASP A 39 31.77 47.87 13.40
C ASP A 39 32.03 46.97 14.63
N GLY A 40 31.06 46.13 15.03
CA GLY A 40 31.17 45.20 16.17
C GLY A 40 31.24 43.71 15.79
N VAL A 41 31.37 43.37 14.51
CA VAL A 41 31.34 41.98 14.03
C VAL A 41 32.74 41.36 14.09
N GLU A 42 32.92 40.38 14.99
CA GLU A 42 34.22 39.72 15.23
C GLU A 42 34.28 38.29 14.67
N SER A 43 33.15 37.71 14.24
CA SER A 43 33.07 36.34 13.73
C SER A 43 32.19 36.20 12.50
N ILE A 44 32.50 35.18 11.68
CA ILE A 44 31.71 34.89 10.46
C ILE A 44 30.27 34.56 10.81
N GLU A 45 30.01 33.89 11.94
CA GLU A 45 28.66 33.59 12.39
C GLU A 45 27.88 34.86 12.71
N GLN A 46 28.51 35.84 13.37
CA GLN A 46 27.88 37.14 13.65
C GLN A 46 27.54 37.87 12.34
N ALA A 47 28.45 37.83 11.36
CA ALA A 47 28.23 38.43 10.05
C ALA A 47 27.07 37.78 9.30
N GLN A 48 27.03 36.44 9.25
CA GLN A 48 25.95 35.68 8.63
C GLN A 48 24.59 35.93 9.29
N MET A 49 24.54 36.07 10.62
CA MET A 49 23.28 36.38 11.33
C MET A 49 22.75 37.78 11.00
N LEU A 50 23.63 38.77 10.87
CA LEU A 50 23.23 40.12 10.44
C LEU A 50 22.70 40.13 9.00
N LEU A 51 23.35 39.38 8.09
CA LEU A 51 22.87 39.21 6.71
C LEU A 51 21.50 38.51 6.67
N LEU A 52 21.29 37.45 7.47
CA LEU A 52 19.98 36.79 7.58
C LEU A 52 18.90 37.71 8.14
N LYS A 53 19.24 38.56 9.12
CA LYS A 53 18.32 39.55 9.69
C LYS A 53 17.89 40.59 8.66
N GLU A 54 18.78 41.00 7.77
CA GLU A 54 18.46 41.89 6.66
C GLU A 54 17.65 41.18 5.56
N LEU A 55 17.96 39.91 5.27
CA LEU A 55 17.18 39.07 4.37
C LEU A 55 15.73 38.90 4.88
N ALA A 56 15.55 38.70 6.19
CA ALA A 56 14.24 38.60 6.83
C ALA A 56 13.37 39.85 6.67
N LYS A 57 13.97 41.06 6.62
CA LYS A 57 13.24 42.33 6.39
C LYS A 57 12.73 42.48 4.96
N THR A 58 13.41 41.86 3.99
CA THR A 58 13.11 41.97 2.56
C THR A 58 12.26 40.82 2.04
N SER A 59 12.24 39.68 2.73
CA SER A 59 11.39 38.54 2.40
C SER A 59 9.92 38.83 2.75
N SER A 60 9.10 39.16 1.75
CA SER A 60 7.63 39.26 1.88
C SER A 60 6.93 37.89 1.96
N LYS A 61 7.66 36.81 2.27
CA LYS A 61 7.14 35.45 2.22
C LYS A 61 6.46 35.13 3.55
N THR A 62 5.24 34.59 3.43
CA THR A 62 4.37 34.07 4.49
C THR A 62 5.18 33.40 5.59
N GLN A 63 5.36 34.11 6.71
CA GLN A 63 5.97 33.55 7.90
C GLN A 63 5.08 32.43 8.40
N TRP A 64 5.56 31.18 8.34
CA TRP A 64 5.00 30.13 9.17
C TRP A 64 5.04 30.60 10.61
N THR A 65 3.87 30.76 11.23
CA THR A 65 3.75 31.03 12.67
C THR A 65 3.08 29.85 13.36
N PRO A 66 3.40 29.56 14.63
CA PRO A 66 2.70 28.55 15.43
C PRO A 66 1.18 28.69 15.39
N GLU A 67 0.66 29.91 15.31
CA GLU A 67 -0.77 30.22 15.24
C GLU A 67 -1.38 29.87 13.87
N SER A 68 -0.66 30.14 12.77
CA SER A 68 -1.09 29.74 11.42
C SER A 68 -1.13 28.22 11.26
N ALA A 69 -0.13 27.52 11.83
CA ALA A 69 -0.08 26.06 11.87
C ALA A 69 -1.20 25.48 12.75
N ALA A 70 -1.45 26.05 13.92
CA ALA A 70 -2.55 25.66 14.80
C ALA A 70 -3.92 25.85 14.13
N GLY A 71 -4.12 26.94 13.39
CA GLY A 71 -5.35 27.20 12.64
C GLY A 71 -5.63 26.14 11.56
N LEU A 72 -4.61 25.77 10.78
CA LEU A 72 -4.70 24.70 9.79
C LEU A 72 -4.96 23.35 10.47
N MET A 73 -4.19 23.01 11.50
CA MET A 73 -4.34 21.76 12.26
C MET A 73 -5.73 21.61 12.86
N LYS A 74 -6.31 22.68 13.41
CA LYS A 74 -7.66 22.67 13.95
C LYS A 74 -8.70 22.28 12.90
N SER A 75 -8.58 22.79 11.67
CA SER A 75 -9.49 22.43 10.59
C SER A 75 -9.36 20.96 10.15
N VAL A 76 -8.13 20.43 10.15
CA VAL A 76 -7.83 19.03 9.81
C VAL A 76 -8.36 18.09 10.89
N LEU A 77 -8.11 18.41 12.16
CA LEU A 77 -8.59 17.65 13.32
C LEU A 77 -10.10 17.63 13.40
N GLU A 78 -10.76 18.75 13.09
CA GLU A 78 -12.23 18.81 13.05
C GLU A 78 -12.80 17.91 11.95
N LYS A 79 -12.19 17.91 10.75
CA LYS A 79 -12.60 17.03 9.66
C LYS A 79 -12.41 15.56 10.02
N ASP A 80 -11.24 15.21 10.59
CA ASP A 80 -10.97 13.86 11.09
C ASP A 80 -11.97 13.44 12.17
N ARG A 81 -12.28 14.31 13.13
CA ARG A 81 -13.26 14.05 14.18
C ARG A 81 -14.63 13.70 13.59
N VAL A 82 -15.12 14.49 12.63
CA VAL A 82 -16.39 14.24 11.94
C VAL A 82 -16.37 12.87 11.25
N SER A 83 -15.30 12.56 10.50
CA SER A 83 -15.14 11.25 9.86
C SER A 83 -15.08 10.09 10.86
N ARG A 84 -14.43 10.28 12.01
CA ARG A 84 -14.37 9.26 13.09
C ARG A 84 -15.71 9.06 13.77
N GLU A 85 -16.43 10.13 14.09
CA GLU A 85 -17.76 10.08 14.71
C GLU A 85 -18.75 9.31 13.82
N GLU A 86 -18.77 9.59 12.52
CA GLU A 86 -19.63 8.88 11.56
C GLU A 86 -19.25 7.39 11.44
N LEU A 87 -17.94 7.08 11.38
CA LEU A 87 -17.46 5.71 11.37
C LEU A 87 -17.78 4.96 12.68
N CYS A 88 -17.75 5.63 13.83
CA CYS A 88 -18.12 5.04 15.12
C CYS A 88 -19.56 4.54 15.13
N CYS A 89 -20.50 5.29 14.53
CA CYS A 89 -21.89 4.85 14.41
C CYS A 89 -22.00 3.50 13.68
N HIS A 90 -21.25 3.31 12.59
CA HIS A 90 -21.26 2.03 11.87
C HIS A 90 -20.57 0.89 12.64
N PHE A 91 -19.56 1.19 13.46
CA PHE A 91 -19.00 0.20 14.39
C PHE A 91 -19.99 -0.21 15.49
N GLU A 92 -20.83 0.72 15.96
CA GLU A 92 -21.91 0.44 16.91
C GLU A 92 -22.98 -0.45 16.26
N ASP A 93 -23.41 -0.12 15.04
CA ASP A 93 -24.36 -0.94 14.26
C ASP A 93 -23.84 -2.35 14.01
N ALA A 94 -22.57 -2.47 13.63
CA ALA A 94 -21.91 -3.76 13.43
C ALA A 94 -21.73 -4.54 14.73
N THR A 95 -21.54 -3.86 15.86
CA THR A 95 -21.49 -4.50 17.19
C THR A 95 -22.87 -5.05 17.57
N SER A 96 -23.94 -4.28 17.38
CA SER A 96 -25.32 -4.75 17.58
C SER A 96 -25.63 -5.94 16.67
N TYR A 97 -25.26 -5.86 15.39
CA TYR A 97 -25.38 -6.96 14.44
C TYR A 97 -24.62 -8.22 14.90
N ALA A 98 -23.37 -8.06 15.33
CA ALA A 98 -22.54 -9.16 15.82
C ALA A 98 -23.11 -9.84 17.08
N GLU A 99 -23.79 -9.10 17.94
CA GLU A 99 -24.47 -9.64 19.14
C GLU A 99 -25.75 -10.40 18.79
N GLU A 100 -26.47 -9.99 17.74
CA GLU A 100 -27.71 -10.62 17.26
C GLU A 100 -27.49 -11.87 16.38
N LEU A 101 -26.29 -12.05 15.82
CA LEU A 101 -25.98 -13.20 14.97
C LEU A 101 -26.25 -14.54 15.69
N HIS A 102 -26.77 -15.52 14.96
CA HIS A 102 -26.97 -16.87 15.47
C HIS A 102 -25.61 -17.53 15.83
N ASP A 103 -25.57 -18.33 16.89
CA ASP A 103 -24.32 -18.89 17.46
C ASP A 103 -23.48 -19.67 16.43
N THR A 104 -24.12 -20.41 15.53
CA THR A 104 -23.41 -21.10 14.43
C THR A 104 -22.73 -20.13 13.47
N ALA A 105 -23.38 -19.00 13.11
CA ALA A 105 -22.76 -17.99 12.25
C ALA A 105 -21.64 -17.25 13.00
N LYS A 106 -21.82 -16.98 14.30
CA LYS A 106 -20.76 -16.43 15.16
C LYS A 106 -19.54 -17.33 15.23
N GLN A 107 -19.71 -18.63 15.49
CA GLN A 107 -18.59 -19.59 15.55
C GLN A 107 -17.82 -19.69 14.23
N GLN A 108 -18.51 -19.57 13.10
CA GLN A 108 -17.88 -19.60 11.77
C GLN A 108 -17.15 -18.29 11.43
N LEU A 109 -17.67 -17.15 11.88
CA LEU A 109 -16.93 -15.90 11.80
C LEU A 109 -15.71 -15.90 12.72
N GLU A 110 -15.85 -16.44 13.93
CA GLU A 110 -14.77 -16.57 14.91
C GLU A 110 -13.64 -17.49 14.42
N SER A 111 -13.93 -18.47 13.55
CA SER A 111 -12.89 -19.32 12.95
C SER A 111 -12.09 -18.64 11.84
N ASN A 112 -12.66 -17.61 11.20
CA ASN A 112 -12.02 -16.82 10.14
C ASN A 112 -11.42 -15.51 10.66
N ILE A 113 -12.00 -14.95 11.72
CA ILE A 113 -11.58 -13.73 12.40
C ILE A 113 -11.63 -14.00 13.91
N PRO A 114 -10.55 -14.53 14.50
CA PRO A 114 -10.45 -14.77 15.93
C PRO A 114 -10.78 -13.53 16.75
N ARG A 115 -11.61 -13.68 17.78
CA ARG A 115 -12.01 -12.64 18.73
C ARG A 115 -12.66 -11.42 18.08
N PHE A 116 -13.36 -11.57 16.95
CA PHE A 116 -13.88 -10.43 16.19
C PHE A 116 -14.78 -9.51 17.02
N GLN A 117 -15.56 -10.06 17.96
CA GLN A 117 -16.40 -9.27 18.87
C GLN A 117 -15.58 -8.41 19.85
N SER A 118 -14.47 -8.94 20.37
CA SER A 118 -13.55 -8.14 21.20
C SER A 118 -12.85 -7.09 20.36
N LEU A 119 -12.44 -7.44 19.13
CA LEU A 119 -11.76 -6.52 18.23
C LEU A 119 -12.66 -5.35 17.82
N LEU A 120 -13.96 -5.60 17.56
CA LEU A 120 -14.96 -4.55 17.32
C LEU A 120 -14.98 -3.52 18.45
N LYS A 121 -15.06 -3.98 19.70
CA LYS A 121 -15.10 -3.12 20.90
C LYS A 121 -13.80 -2.33 21.06
N THR A 122 -12.66 -3.00 20.96
CA THR A 122 -11.34 -2.35 21.07
C THR A 122 -11.13 -1.29 19.96
N LYS A 123 -11.53 -1.59 18.72
CA LYS A 123 -11.42 -0.63 17.61
C LYS A 123 -12.36 0.56 17.76
N LEU A 124 -13.57 0.34 18.26
CA LEU A 124 -14.51 1.42 18.57
C LEU A 124 -13.95 2.35 19.66
N GLU A 125 -13.34 1.80 20.71
CA GLU A 125 -12.67 2.60 21.75
C GLU A 125 -11.49 3.40 21.18
N GLN A 126 -10.69 2.81 20.29
CA GLN A 126 -9.56 3.49 19.62
C GLN A 126 -10.00 4.59 18.63
N LEU A 127 -11.18 4.46 18.03
CA LEU A 127 -11.75 5.48 17.14
C LEU A 127 -12.30 6.67 17.92
N ARG A 128 -12.89 6.42 19.10
CA ARG A 128 -13.37 7.46 20.03
C ARG A 128 -12.25 8.23 20.72
N ASP A 129 -11.03 7.71 20.71
CA ASP A 129 -9.87 8.38 21.26
C ASP A 129 -9.41 9.53 20.35
N ASP A 130 -9.59 10.76 20.83
CA ASP A 130 -9.18 12.01 20.17
C ASP A 130 -7.68 12.30 20.29
N SER A 131 -6.93 11.47 21.02
CA SER A 131 -5.50 11.65 21.15
C SER A 131 -4.78 11.38 19.82
N CYS A 132 -4.06 12.40 19.37
CA CYS A 132 -3.28 12.35 18.16
C CYS A 132 -1.80 12.30 18.56
N HIS A 133 -1.20 11.10 18.62
CA HIS A 133 0.23 10.96 18.92
C HIS A 133 1.15 10.98 17.69
N ILE A 134 2.09 11.92 17.64
CA ILE A 134 3.19 11.97 16.67
C ILE A 134 4.44 11.42 17.33
N LEU A 135 4.93 10.26 16.88
CA LEU A 135 6.14 9.68 17.45
C LEU A 135 7.39 10.23 16.77
N VAL A 136 8.30 10.80 17.58
CA VAL A 136 9.60 11.28 17.13
C VAL A 136 10.68 10.32 17.64
N ALA A 137 11.28 9.58 16.72
CA ALA A 137 12.32 8.60 17.00
C ALA A 137 13.63 8.93 16.27
N GLY A 138 14.70 8.26 16.67
CA GLY A 138 16.03 8.47 16.08
C GLY A 138 17.14 8.06 17.02
N GLU A 139 18.34 7.92 16.47
CA GLU A 139 19.53 7.49 17.21
C GLU A 139 19.87 8.47 18.36
N THR A 140 20.63 7.98 19.35
CA THR A 140 21.18 8.85 20.39
C THR A 140 22.07 9.92 19.73
N SER A 141 21.93 11.17 20.18
CA SER A 141 22.66 12.32 19.63
C SER A 141 22.34 12.68 18.17
N ALA A 142 21.26 12.15 17.56
CA ALA A 142 20.77 12.58 16.25
C ALA A 142 20.19 14.02 16.23
N GLY A 143 19.98 14.62 17.40
CA GLY A 143 19.47 16.00 17.54
C GLY A 143 17.95 16.11 17.65
N LYS A 144 17.28 15.08 18.21
CA LYS A 144 15.83 15.03 18.38
C LYS A 144 15.27 16.20 19.18
N SER A 145 15.76 16.38 20.40
CA SER A 145 15.31 17.45 21.28
C SER A 145 15.65 18.85 20.72
N THR A 146 16.76 18.99 19.98
CA THR A 146 17.09 20.23 19.25
C THR A 146 16.06 20.54 18.16
N LEU A 147 15.64 19.53 17.38
CA LEU A 147 14.62 19.69 16.35
C LEU A 147 13.25 20.00 16.96
N LEU A 148 12.89 19.35 18.06
CA LEU A 148 11.62 19.60 18.75
C LEU A 148 11.56 21.03 19.30
N ASN A 149 12.63 21.52 19.95
CA ASN A 149 12.70 22.92 20.37
C ASN A 149 12.59 23.88 19.19
N LEU A 150 13.23 23.55 18.06
CA LEU A 150 13.14 24.35 16.84
C LEU A 150 11.69 24.40 16.30
N ILE A 151 10.96 23.29 16.33
CA ILE A 151 9.54 23.22 15.91
C ILE A 151 8.66 24.03 16.86
N LEU A 152 8.82 23.82 18.17
CA LEU A 152 8.07 24.54 19.21
C LEU A 152 8.44 26.04 19.26
N GLY A 153 9.59 26.44 18.72
CA GLY A 153 10.06 27.82 18.78
C GLY A 153 10.54 28.28 20.16
N GLU A 154 10.56 27.38 21.14
CA GLU A 154 11.09 27.61 22.48
C GLU A 154 12.04 26.47 22.87
N ASP A 155 13.10 26.81 23.61
CA ASP A 155 14.03 25.85 24.20
C ASP A 155 13.45 25.23 25.47
N LEU A 156 12.42 24.41 25.32
CA LEU A 156 11.69 23.77 26.41
C LEU A 156 12.31 22.43 26.83
N LEU A 157 12.95 21.73 25.89
CA LEU A 157 13.69 20.50 26.15
C LEU A 157 15.19 20.79 26.26
N PRO A 158 15.95 20.12 27.15
CA PRO A 158 17.38 20.39 27.26
C PRO A 158 18.13 19.99 25.97
N SER A 159 18.71 20.97 25.26
CA SER A 159 19.33 20.77 23.93
C SER A 159 20.82 20.43 23.96
N SER A 160 21.53 20.68 25.07
CA SER A 160 23.00 20.56 25.16
C SER A 160 23.53 19.74 26.34
N LEU A 161 22.66 19.14 27.16
CA LEU A 161 23.05 18.44 28.40
C LEU A 161 22.46 17.03 28.55
N LEU A 162 21.66 16.56 27.58
CA LEU A 162 21.01 15.27 27.62
C LEU A 162 21.47 14.34 26.49
N SER A 163 22.52 13.57 26.76
CA SER A 163 22.62 12.24 26.16
C SER A 163 21.62 11.33 26.88
N SER A 164 20.78 10.63 26.11
CA SER A 164 19.87 9.54 26.46
C SER A 164 18.68 9.88 27.38
N THR A 165 17.56 10.28 26.78
CA THR A 165 16.21 10.13 27.37
C THR A 165 15.98 8.65 27.69
N SER A 166 15.87 8.28 28.97
CA SER A 166 15.58 6.91 29.42
C SER A 166 14.07 6.62 29.54
N THR A 167 13.23 7.60 29.17
CA THR A 167 11.79 7.63 29.44
C THR A 167 11.06 8.27 28.25
N ILE A 168 9.85 7.80 27.92
CA ILE A 168 9.00 8.42 26.89
C ILE A 168 8.45 9.74 27.43
N CYS A 169 8.62 10.83 26.67
CA CYS A 169 8.08 12.15 27.00
C CYS A 169 6.93 12.52 26.06
N GLU A 170 5.74 12.77 26.61
CA GLU A 170 4.54 13.20 25.88
C GLU A 170 4.32 14.70 26.09
N LEU A 171 4.52 15.50 25.05
CA LEU A 171 4.22 16.92 25.03
C LEU A 171 2.73 17.12 24.72
N LYS A 172 1.97 17.68 25.65
CA LYS A 172 0.51 17.88 25.56
C LYS A 172 0.15 19.34 25.76
N HIS A 173 -0.99 19.76 25.20
CA HIS A 173 -1.52 21.08 25.50
C HIS A 173 -2.08 21.16 26.92
N GLY A 174 -1.78 22.24 27.63
CA GLY A 174 -2.41 22.56 28.91
C GLY A 174 -2.22 24.01 29.30
N LYS A 175 -3.32 24.70 29.61
CA LYS A 175 -3.34 26.10 30.09
C LYS A 175 -2.54 26.32 31.38
N GLN A 176 -2.35 25.25 32.15
CA GLN A 176 -1.46 25.25 33.30
C GLN A 176 -0.26 24.39 32.97
N GLU A 177 0.90 25.02 32.83
CA GLU A 177 2.14 24.31 32.55
C GLU A 177 2.53 23.44 33.75
N LYS A 178 2.68 22.14 33.53
CA LYS A 178 2.99 21.16 34.57
C LYS A 178 3.60 19.89 34.00
N ILE A 179 4.24 19.12 34.86
CA ILE A 179 4.80 17.81 34.53
C ILE A 179 4.09 16.74 35.34
N ARG A 180 3.86 15.58 34.73
CA ARG A 180 3.32 14.39 35.37
C ARG A 180 4.16 13.16 35.02
N ALA A 181 4.81 12.55 36.00
CA ALA A 181 5.69 11.40 35.81
C ALA A 181 5.05 10.13 36.36
N PHE A 182 4.85 9.10 35.51
CA PHE A 182 4.19 7.84 35.87
C PHE A 182 5.20 6.79 36.33
N LYS A 183 4.92 6.15 37.47
CA LYS A 183 5.80 5.15 38.09
C LYS A 183 5.71 3.80 37.38
N GLN A 184 6.82 3.05 37.38
CA GLN A 184 6.88 1.73 36.73
C GLN A 184 5.96 0.70 37.43
N GLY A 185 5.04 0.08 36.68
CA GLY A 185 4.21 -1.05 37.15
C GLY A 185 2.80 -0.69 37.65
N ASP A 186 2.46 0.58 37.79
CA ASP A 186 1.12 1.06 38.16
C ASP A 186 0.68 2.23 37.26
N PRO A 187 -0.29 2.04 36.33
CA PRO A 187 -0.78 3.08 35.44
C PRO A 187 -1.42 4.29 36.15
N SER A 188 -1.82 4.11 37.41
CA SER A 188 -2.58 5.08 38.21
C SER A 188 -1.70 5.94 39.13
N SER A 189 -0.43 5.56 39.30
CA SER A 189 0.50 6.20 40.23
C SER A 189 1.44 7.17 39.51
N TYR A 190 1.35 8.45 39.85
CA TYR A 190 2.18 9.50 39.26
C TYR A 190 2.58 10.57 40.27
N ASP A 191 3.71 11.21 40.01
CA ASP A 191 4.12 12.45 40.68
C ASP A 191 3.82 13.64 39.75
N GLU A 192 3.31 14.75 40.30
CA GLU A 192 2.93 15.95 39.53
C GLU A 192 3.58 17.20 40.14
N GLU A 193 4.26 18.01 39.31
CA GLU A 193 4.86 19.29 39.71
C GLU A 193 4.49 20.41 38.70
N PRO A 194 4.25 21.66 39.15
CA PRO A 194 4.01 22.78 38.24
C PRO A 194 5.30 23.25 37.56
N LEU A 195 5.23 23.60 36.28
CA LEU A 195 6.34 24.21 35.54
C LEU A 195 6.21 25.74 35.64
N GLN A 196 6.97 26.34 36.55
CA GLN A 196 6.90 27.79 36.83
C GLN A 196 8.31 28.39 36.97
N GLY A 197 8.45 29.68 36.68
CA GLY A 197 9.71 30.42 36.84
C GLY A 197 10.45 30.69 35.53
N SER A 198 11.74 31.07 35.65
CA SER A 198 12.62 31.34 34.49
C SER A 198 12.92 30.05 33.70
N LYS A 199 13.45 30.19 32.48
CA LYS A 199 13.87 29.07 31.63
C LYS A 199 14.73 28.05 32.38
N ASP A 200 15.70 28.53 33.17
CA ASP A 200 16.59 27.68 33.95
C ASP A 200 15.84 26.93 35.07
N ALA A 201 14.87 27.55 35.73
CA ALA A 201 14.06 26.92 36.77
C ALA A 201 13.14 25.83 36.20
N ARG A 202 12.53 26.08 35.03
CA ARG A 202 11.75 25.06 34.30
C ARG A 202 12.64 23.87 33.91
N MET A 203 13.86 24.14 33.45
CA MET A 203 14.84 23.13 33.06
C MET A 203 15.31 22.28 34.26
N GLU A 204 15.51 22.91 35.41
CA GLU A 204 15.85 22.23 36.66
C GLU A 204 14.74 21.27 37.09
N THR A 205 13.47 21.70 37.05
CA THR A 205 12.31 20.83 37.35
C THR A 205 12.21 19.66 36.38
N LEU A 206 12.36 19.90 35.06
CA LEU A 206 12.35 18.85 34.04
C LEU A 206 13.47 17.82 34.25
N SER A 207 14.66 18.29 34.64
CA SER A 207 15.82 17.42 34.84
C SER A 207 15.60 16.38 35.94
N LYS A 208 14.77 16.65 36.95
CA LYS A 208 14.49 15.69 38.04
C LYS A 208 13.80 14.41 37.54
N PHE A 209 12.94 14.53 36.54
CA PHE A 209 12.09 13.44 36.06
C PHE A 209 12.58 12.81 34.75
N VAL A 210 13.32 13.58 33.94
CA VAL A 210 13.80 13.17 32.62
C VAL A 210 15.25 12.67 32.68
N TYR A 211 16.03 13.03 33.71
CA TYR A 211 17.46 12.72 33.82
C TYR A 211 17.80 11.97 35.13
N GLN A 212 18.50 10.82 35.02
CA GLN A 212 19.11 10.13 36.16
C GLN A 212 20.63 10.02 35.99
N LYS A 213 21.36 10.46 37.03
CA LYS A 213 22.83 10.64 37.02
C LYS A 213 23.60 9.44 37.59
N GLU A 214 22.95 8.51 38.29
CA GLU A 214 23.59 7.38 39.00
C GLU A 214 22.97 6.03 38.63
N GLY A 215 23.78 4.97 38.49
CA GLY A 215 23.30 3.58 38.38
C GLY A 215 23.08 3.03 36.97
N ARG A 216 23.91 3.38 35.96
CA ARG A 216 23.84 2.76 34.62
C ARG A 216 23.95 1.22 34.62
N ASP A 217 24.44 0.63 35.71
CA ASP A 217 24.61 -0.81 35.90
C ASP A 217 23.53 -1.48 36.79
N GLU A 218 22.70 -0.71 37.53
CA GLU A 218 21.66 -1.25 38.43
C GLU A 218 20.24 -0.95 37.89
N ARG A 219 19.51 -2.03 37.58
CA ARG A 219 18.40 -2.09 36.63
C ARG A 219 17.02 -1.75 37.20
N THR A 220 16.74 -0.51 37.61
CA THR A 220 15.35 -0.07 37.86
C THR A 220 15.14 1.39 37.49
N PHE A 221 14.38 1.64 36.41
CA PHE A 221 13.91 2.98 36.04
C PHE A 221 12.69 3.32 36.90
N GLU A 222 12.70 4.45 37.61
CA GLU A 222 11.58 4.85 38.50
C GLU A 222 10.31 5.21 37.70
N TYR A 223 10.49 5.92 36.57
CA TYR A 223 9.41 6.37 35.70
C TYR A 223 9.51 5.78 34.30
N ASN A 224 8.38 5.35 33.73
CA ASN A 224 8.30 4.80 32.37
C ASN A 224 7.73 5.78 31.33
N ARG A 225 7.01 6.81 31.79
CA ARG A 225 6.37 7.83 30.95
C ARG A 225 6.27 9.15 31.70
N VAL A 226 6.51 10.25 31.00
CA VAL A 226 6.37 11.62 31.51
C VAL A 226 5.47 12.42 30.57
N GLU A 227 4.40 13.01 31.09
CA GLU A 227 3.58 13.99 30.39
C GLU A 227 4.04 15.39 30.76
N ILE A 228 4.24 16.24 29.74
CA ILE A 228 4.63 17.64 29.89
C ILE A 228 3.51 18.47 29.27
N PHE A 229 2.77 19.19 30.11
CA PHE A 229 1.68 20.06 29.69
C PHE A 229 2.23 21.47 29.44
N LEU A 230 1.99 21.99 28.24
CA LEU A 230 2.49 23.29 27.78
C LEU A 230 1.34 24.08 27.15
N ASP A 231 1.31 25.40 27.36
CA ASP A 231 0.32 26.28 26.72
C ASP A 231 0.80 26.69 25.33
N PHE A 232 0.88 25.70 24.42
CA PHE A 232 1.40 25.89 23.07
C PHE A 232 0.32 25.66 22.00
N PRO A 233 0.08 26.60 21.06
CA PRO A 233 -0.98 26.49 20.06
C PRO A 233 -0.89 25.24 19.17
N LEU A 234 0.30 24.77 18.83
CA LEU A 234 0.50 23.58 17.97
C LEU A 234 0.02 22.27 18.63
N LEU A 235 -0.07 22.25 19.96
CA LEU A 235 -0.54 21.10 20.72
C LEU A 235 -2.06 21.16 20.98
N GLU A 236 -2.72 22.27 20.64
CA GLU A 236 -4.17 22.40 20.79
C GLU A 236 -4.91 21.36 19.93
N GLY A 237 -6.10 20.95 20.37
CA GLY A 237 -6.93 20.00 19.62
C GLY A 237 -6.55 18.52 19.79
N GLY A 238 -5.73 18.18 20.79
CA GLY A 238 -5.44 16.78 21.15
C GLY A 238 -4.15 16.20 20.55
N ILE A 239 -3.34 17.04 19.88
CA ILE A 239 -2.02 16.65 19.36
C ILE A 239 -1.05 16.45 20.54
N THR A 240 -0.43 15.28 20.55
CA THR A 240 0.62 14.89 21.49
C THR A 240 1.89 14.59 20.71
N ILE A 241 2.94 15.37 20.93
CA ILE A 241 4.26 15.06 20.34
C ILE A 241 5.01 14.18 21.33
N VAL A 242 5.49 13.03 20.84
CA VAL A 242 6.11 12.01 21.69
C VAL A 242 7.60 11.95 21.37
N ASP A 243 8.42 12.45 22.29
CA ASP A 243 9.88 12.35 22.19
C ASP A 243 10.31 10.98 22.72
N SER A 244 10.87 10.15 21.84
CA SER A 244 11.33 8.82 22.21
C SER A 244 12.76 8.84 22.77
N PRO A 245 13.09 7.86 23.64
CA PRO A 245 14.48 7.48 23.89
C PRO A 245 15.31 7.31 22.62
N GLY A 246 16.62 7.53 22.71
CA GLY A 246 17.55 7.17 21.63
C GLY A 246 17.46 5.69 21.30
N VAL A 247 17.14 5.37 20.05
CA VAL A 247 17.03 3.99 19.58
C VAL A 247 18.44 3.47 19.26
N GLY A 248 18.79 2.27 19.75
CA GLY A 248 20.07 1.61 19.41
C GLY A 248 21.05 1.35 20.54
N GLU A 249 20.87 1.96 21.71
CA GLU A 249 21.80 1.78 22.86
C GLU A 249 21.36 0.69 23.84
N ASN A 250 20.05 0.38 23.91
CA ASN A 250 19.49 -0.59 24.85
C ASN A 250 18.20 -1.23 24.31
N GLU A 251 18.13 -2.56 24.26
CA GLU A 251 16.95 -3.31 23.81
C GLU A 251 15.66 -2.93 24.56
N LYS A 252 15.75 -2.63 25.86
CA LYS A 252 14.57 -2.22 26.65
C LYS A 252 13.99 -0.88 26.18
N LEU A 253 14.84 0.03 25.70
CA LEU A 253 14.39 1.33 25.19
C LEU A 253 13.74 1.14 23.82
N THR A 254 14.32 0.30 22.96
CA THR A 254 13.70 -0.08 21.68
C THR A 254 12.32 -0.73 21.88
N GLU A 255 12.20 -1.66 22.83
CA GLU A 255 10.91 -2.28 23.20
C GLU A 255 9.90 -1.28 23.75
N MET A 256 10.34 -0.25 24.47
CA MET A 256 9.47 0.82 24.96
C MET A 256 8.87 1.62 23.81
N VAL A 257 9.69 1.96 22.80
CA VAL A 257 9.22 2.64 21.58
C VAL A 257 8.27 1.74 20.79
N LYS A 258 8.60 0.45 20.62
CA LYS A 258 7.75 -0.53 19.93
C LYS A 258 6.37 -0.71 20.57
N LYS A 259 6.29 -0.65 21.91
CA LYS A 259 5.02 -0.69 22.65
C LYS A 259 4.16 0.55 22.41
N TYR A 260 4.78 1.68 22.08
CA TYR A 260 4.11 2.96 21.85
C TYR A 260 3.62 3.15 20.41
N LEU A 261 4.27 2.52 19.43
CA LEU A 261 3.92 2.60 18.00
C LEU A 261 2.41 2.47 17.70
N PRO A 262 1.63 1.60 18.37
CA PRO A 262 0.20 1.47 18.11
C PRO A 262 -0.63 2.73 18.30
N ASN A 263 -0.17 3.60 19.19
CA ASN A 263 -0.91 4.79 19.54
C ASN A 263 -0.53 5.95 18.61
N ALA A 264 0.54 5.80 17.81
CA ALA A 264 1.05 6.84 16.92
C ALA A 264 0.39 6.78 15.53
N PHE A 265 -0.11 7.92 15.05
CA PHE A 265 -0.71 8.05 13.71
C PHE A 265 0.27 8.65 12.69
N ALA A 266 1.32 9.31 13.18
CA ALA A 266 2.42 9.86 12.37
C ALA A 266 3.77 9.55 13.03
N PHE A 267 4.81 9.42 12.22
CA PHE A 267 6.13 8.97 12.63
C PHE A 267 7.19 9.86 12.00
N MET A 268 8.10 10.39 12.80
CA MET A 268 9.24 11.16 12.34
C MET A 268 10.52 10.49 12.83
N TYR A 269 11.40 10.10 11.90
CA TYR A 269 12.69 9.51 12.24
C TYR A 269 13.84 10.45 11.93
N ILE A 270 14.67 10.73 12.93
CA ILE A 270 15.78 11.67 12.83
C ILE A 270 17.09 10.90 12.66
N ILE A 271 17.75 11.16 11.53
CA ILE A 271 18.98 10.51 11.07
C ILE A 271 20.17 11.45 11.32
N ASN A 272 21.24 10.93 11.90
CA ASN A 272 22.49 11.68 12.07
C ASN A 272 23.36 11.56 10.81
N SER A 273 23.36 12.60 9.97
CA SER A 273 24.06 12.57 8.67
C SER A 273 25.59 12.73 8.79
N ALA A 274 26.10 13.09 9.97
CA ALA A 274 27.52 13.38 10.18
C ALA A 274 28.38 12.15 10.53
N ASN A 275 27.78 11.00 10.84
CA ASN A 275 28.51 9.76 11.13
C ASN A 275 28.73 8.95 9.83
N ALA A 276 29.90 8.31 9.70
CA ALA A 276 30.37 7.55 8.54
C ALA A 276 29.49 6.31 8.20
N GLY A 277 28.26 6.56 7.74
CA GLY A 277 27.30 5.55 7.34
C GLY A 277 25.82 5.92 7.42
N GLY A 278 25.42 7.10 7.91
CA GLY A 278 24.00 7.51 7.94
C GLY A 278 23.06 6.46 8.57
N VAL A 279 21.92 6.18 7.93
CA VAL A 279 20.89 5.22 8.35
C VAL A 279 21.50 3.87 8.75
N GLN A 280 21.34 3.46 10.01
CA GLN A 280 21.75 2.13 10.48
C GLN A 280 20.64 1.11 10.19
N PRO A 281 20.78 0.25 9.16
CA PRO A 281 19.70 -0.62 8.68
C PRO A 281 19.21 -1.60 9.74
N ASP A 282 20.10 -2.02 10.64
CA ASP A 282 19.80 -2.95 11.73
C ASP A 282 18.85 -2.30 12.75
N ARG A 283 19.11 -1.04 13.13
CA ARG A 283 18.33 -0.33 14.16
C ARG A 283 17.05 0.29 13.63
N LEU A 284 17.13 0.91 12.45
CA LEU A 284 15.97 1.46 11.77
C LEU A 284 15.10 0.33 11.22
N GLY A 285 15.70 -0.71 10.64
CA GLY A 285 15.00 -1.89 10.13
C GLY A 285 14.19 -2.59 11.22
N ASP A 286 14.73 -2.80 12.41
CA ASP A 286 13.99 -3.43 13.52
C ASP A 286 12.80 -2.59 13.99
N LEU A 287 12.91 -1.26 13.98
CA LEU A 287 11.83 -0.35 14.38
C LEU A 287 10.78 -0.18 13.27
N LEU A 288 11.21 -0.04 12.01
CA LEU A 288 10.32 0.07 10.86
C LEU A 288 9.63 -1.26 10.55
N GLN A 289 10.28 -2.40 10.78
CA GLN A 289 9.63 -3.71 10.77
C GLN A 289 8.57 -3.80 11.87
N ALA A 290 8.79 -3.20 13.05
CA ALA A 290 7.74 -3.14 14.06
C ALA A 290 6.52 -2.29 13.64
N LEU A 291 6.72 -1.28 12.78
CA LEU A 291 5.65 -0.46 12.19
C LEU A 291 4.90 -1.16 11.05
N THR A 292 5.55 -2.10 10.36
CA THR A 292 5.04 -2.67 9.09
C THR A 292 4.78 -4.19 9.15
N HIS A 293 5.33 -4.92 10.13
CA HIS A 293 5.43 -6.39 10.09
C HIS A 293 5.31 -7.13 11.45
N ASP A 294 5.27 -6.47 12.62
CA ASP A 294 5.46 -7.16 13.93
C ASP A 294 4.23 -7.25 14.84
N ARG A 295 3.01 -7.36 14.30
CA ARG A 295 1.82 -7.71 15.10
C ARG A 295 0.86 -8.59 14.32
N ASP A 296 0.14 -9.46 15.05
CA ASP A 296 -1.30 -9.46 14.82
C ASP A 296 -1.78 -9.87 13.42
N PRO A 297 -1.53 -11.08 12.88
CA PRO A 297 -2.30 -11.66 11.78
C PRO A 297 -3.71 -11.11 11.58
N ASP A 298 -4.48 -10.85 12.64
CA ASP A 298 -5.85 -10.37 12.54
C ASP A 298 -6.01 -8.83 12.57
N GLN A 299 -4.92 -8.06 12.57
CA GLN A 299 -4.91 -6.60 12.67
C GLN A 299 -4.31 -5.94 11.42
N PRO A 300 -5.02 -5.00 10.77
CA PRO A 300 -4.49 -4.26 9.62
C PRO A 300 -3.23 -3.46 10.02
N PRO A 301 -2.33 -3.15 9.07
CA PRO A 301 -1.13 -2.37 9.35
C PRO A 301 -1.53 -1.11 10.10
N MET A 302 -0.89 -0.86 11.25
CA MET A 302 -1.25 0.24 12.14
C MET A 302 -0.93 1.62 11.54
N PHE A 303 -0.13 1.64 10.48
CA PHE A 303 0.50 2.83 9.97
C PHE A 303 0.56 2.80 8.44
N ASP A 304 0.09 3.88 7.80
CA ASP A 304 0.26 4.07 6.35
C ASP A 304 1.72 4.52 6.09
N PRO A 305 2.46 3.88 5.17
CA PRO A 305 3.83 4.25 4.85
C PRO A 305 4.03 5.74 4.50
N LYS A 306 3.00 6.42 4.00
CA LYS A 306 3.01 7.85 3.67
C LYS A 306 2.96 8.76 4.91
N SER A 307 2.59 8.22 6.06
CA SER A 307 2.50 8.95 7.33
C SER A 307 3.85 9.08 8.05
N ALA A 308 4.95 8.66 7.41
CA ALA A 308 6.30 8.76 7.93
C ALA A 308 7.10 9.91 7.29
N ILE A 309 7.94 10.59 8.08
CA ILE A 309 8.95 11.55 7.62
C ILE A 309 10.33 11.13 8.12
N PHE A 310 11.34 11.27 7.27
CA PHE A 310 12.74 11.02 7.60
C PHE A 310 13.52 12.33 7.53
N VAL A 311 14.20 12.70 8.63
CA VAL A 311 14.93 13.96 8.76
C VAL A 311 16.43 13.68 8.85
N CYS A 312 17.16 13.97 7.80
CA CYS A 312 18.62 13.96 7.73
C CYS A 312 19.18 15.22 8.41
N ASN A 313 19.40 15.14 9.71
CA ASN A 313 19.91 16.26 10.51
C ASN A 313 21.45 16.33 10.48
N LYS A 314 22.00 17.48 10.89
CA LYS A 314 23.44 17.81 10.82
C LYS A 314 24.00 17.78 9.41
N TRP A 315 23.18 18.11 8.42
CA TRP A 315 23.59 18.11 7.02
C TRP A 315 24.71 19.12 6.73
N ASP A 316 24.82 20.18 7.55
CA ASP A 316 25.89 21.18 7.52
C ASP A 316 27.29 20.59 7.81
N MET A 317 27.37 19.42 8.42
CA MET A 317 28.62 18.73 8.72
C MET A 317 29.06 17.78 7.60
N VAL A 318 28.23 17.56 6.58
CA VAL A 318 28.54 16.67 5.45
C VAL A 318 29.45 17.42 4.47
N PRO A 319 30.63 16.88 4.11
CA PRO A 319 31.51 17.53 3.15
C PRO A 319 30.81 17.74 1.80
N PRO A 320 30.86 18.94 1.19
CA PRO A 320 30.15 19.22 -0.07
C PRO A 320 30.51 18.26 -1.22
N LYS A 321 31.73 17.71 -1.22
CA LYS A 321 32.20 16.75 -2.22
C LYS A 321 31.57 15.37 -2.07
N GLU A 322 31.14 15.01 -0.88
CA GLU A 322 30.59 13.69 -0.52
C GLU A 322 29.06 13.73 -0.38
N ALA A 323 28.44 14.92 -0.40
CA ALA A 323 27.02 15.13 -0.15
C ALA A 323 26.10 14.35 -1.11
N GLY A 324 26.51 14.14 -2.37
CA GLY A 324 25.78 13.31 -3.33
C GLY A 324 25.82 11.82 -2.94
N GLU A 325 27.01 11.30 -2.65
CA GLU A 325 27.20 9.89 -2.27
C GLU A 325 26.48 9.55 -0.96
N VAL A 326 26.56 10.44 0.04
CA VAL A 326 25.88 10.29 1.33
C VAL A 326 24.36 10.30 1.16
N TRP A 327 23.83 11.11 0.24
CA TRP A 327 22.40 11.15 -0.06
C TRP A 327 21.92 9.85 -0.73
N ASP A 328 22.61 9.43 -1.79
CA ASP A 328 22.24 8.21 -2.53
C ASP A 328 22.33 6.97 -1.62
N ASP A 329 23.36 6.90 -0.77
CA ASP A 329 23.51 5.84 0.24
C ASP A 329 22.38 5.85 1.27
N THR A 330 21.98 7.04 1.75
CA THR A 330 20.87 7.20 2.69
C THR A 330 19.54 6.76 2.09
N ILE A 331 19.21 7.24 0.88
CA ILE A 331 17.96 6.87 0.19
C ILE A 331 17.92 5.37 -0.10
N ARG A 332 19.03 4.78 -0.54
CA ARG A 332 19.13 3.33 -0.77
C ARG A 332 18.84 2.54 0.50
N LYS A 333 19.47 2.91 1.62
CA LYS A 333 19.25 2.27 2.93
C LYS A 333 17.82 2.43 3.42
N LEU A 334 17.23 3.62 3.27
CA LEU A 334 15.82 3.84 3.60
C LEU A 334 14.89 2.99 2.73
N LYS A 335 15.11 2.92 1.41
CA LYS A 335 14.30 2.07 0.50
C LYS A 335 14.40 0.57 0.85
N CYS A 336 15.54 0.11 1.37
CA CYS A 336 15.68 -1.27 1.86
C CYS A 336 14.82 -1.53 3.12
N CYS A 337 14.73 -0.56 4.04
CA CYS A 337 13.94 -0.69 5.26
C CYS A 337 12.47 -0.24 5.08
N TRP A 338 12.19 0.54 4.04
CA TRP A 338 10.90 1.16 3.72
C TRP A 338 10.66 1.14 2.20
N PRO A 339 10.19 0.01 1.64
CA PRO A 339 10.10 -0.18 0.19
C PRO A 339 9.19 0.82 -0.54
N GLU A 340 8.19 1.38 0.15
CA GLU A 340 7.23 2.36 -0.39
C GLU A 340 7.66 3.83 -0.16
N LEU A 341 8.94 4.06 0.16
CA LEU A 341 9.48 5.39 0.39
C LEU A 341 9.34 6.29 -0.85
N ASP A 342 8.63 7.42 -0.66
CA ASP A 342 8.70 8.56 -1.55
C ASP A 342 9.83 9.49 -1.07
N GLU A 343 10.67 9.96 -1.99
CA GLU A 343 11.77 10.88 -1.69
C GLU A 343 11.25 12.23 -1.14
N SER A 344 10.00 12.59 -1.41
CA SER A 344 9.32 13.73 -0.78
C SER A 344 9.21 13.63 0.74
N GLN A 345 9.34 12.42 1.32
CA GLN A 345 9.30 12.17 2.76
C GLN A 345 10.64 12.41 3.45
N VAL A 346 11.72 12.71 2.71
CA VAL A 346 13.09 12.82 3.24
C VAL A 346 13.59 14.26 3.19
N PHE A 347 13.93 14.83 4.35
CA PHE A 347 14.32 16.24 4.49
C PHE A 347 15.75 16.39 5.00
N LYS A 348 16.54 17.25 4.35
CA LYS A 348 17.88 17.66 4.80
C LYS A 348 17.76 18.89 5.68
N ILE A 349 18.37 18.90 6.86
CA ILE A 349 18.35 20.07 7.74
C ILE A 349 19.60 20.17 8.61
N SER A 350 19.92 21.38 9.04
CA SER A 350 20.74 21.63 10.22
C SER A 350 19.87 22.28 11.31
N ALA A 351 19.38 21.48 12.25
CA ALA A 351 18.53 21.99 13.34
C ALA A 351 19.25 23.08 14.16
N LYS A 352 20.58 22.97 14.31
CA LYS A 352 21.41 23.96 15.03
C LYS A 352 21.47 25.29 14.30
N LYS A 353 21.78 25.30 12.98
CA LYS A 353 21.79 26.54 12.18
C LYS A 353 20.40 27.18 12.15
N ALA A 354 19.36 26.38 11.93
CA ALA A 354 18.00 26.87 11.89
C ALA A 354 17.54 27.46 13.25
N ALA A 355 17.92 26.85 14.37
CA ALA A 355 17.64 27.40 15.71
C ALA A 355 18.38 28.72 15.97
N LEU A 356 19.63 28.84 15.52
CA LEU A 356 20.40 30.07 15.62
C LEU A 356 19.78 31.20 14.78
N ALA A 357 19.45 30.91 13.51
CA ALA A 357 18.80 31.85 12.60
C ALA A 357 17.44 32.33 13.14
N ARG A 358 16.65 31.43 13.74
CA ARG A 358 15.37 31.78 14.34
C ARG A 358 15.53 32.65 15.59
N SER A 359 16.43 32.28 16.50
CA SER A 359 16.61 32.99 17.79
C SER A 359 17.31 34.34 17.65
N GLN A 360 18.28 34.47 16.74
CA GLN A 360 19.12 35.68 16.61
C GLN A 360 18.69 36.61 15.47
N ALA A 361 18.14 36.06 14.39
CA ALA A 361 17.76 36.82 13.19
C ALA A 361 16.25 36.83 12.91
N ASN A 362 15.44 36.11 13.69
CA ASN A 362 14.00 35.89 13.43
C ASN A 362 13.74 35.38 12.00
N TYR A 363 14.63 34.52 11.51
CA TYR A 363 14.59 33.99 10.14
C TYR A 363 14.31 32.48 10.14
N ILE A 364 13.43 32.04 9.23
CA ILE A 364 13.14 30.63 8.97
C ILE A 364 13.95 30.22 7.75
N THR A 365 14.87 29.28 7.92
CA THR A 365 15.68 28.73 6.82
C THR A 365 14.80 27.98 5.83
N LYS A 366 15.17 28.00 4.54
CA LYS A 366 14.42 27.29 3.47
C LYS A 366 14.24 25.81 3.76
N ASP A 367 15.25 25.16 4.33
CA ASP A 367 15.20 23.73 4.64
C ASP A 367 14.29 23.43 5.83
N PHE A 368 14.24 24.32 6.82
CA PHE A 368 13.27 24.22 7.90
C PHE A 368 11.84 24.49 7.40
N GLU A 369 11.65 25.48 6.53
CA GLU A 369 10.35 25.75 5.88
C GLU A 369 9.82 24.52 5.12
N LYS A 370 10.68 23.83 4.34
CA LYS A 370 10.31 22.58 3.67
C LYS A 370 9.86 21.49 4.65
N LEU A 371 10.58 21.32 5.76
CA LEU A 371 10.21 20.36 6.80
C LEU A 371 8.86 20.71 7.44
N LEU A 372 8.60 21.99 7.71
CA LEU A 372 7.34 22.45 8.27
C LEU A 372 6.16 22.19 7.32
N ASN A 373 6.34 22.43 6.02
CA ASN A 373 5.34 22.08 5.01
C ASN A 373 5.12 20.56 4.96
N GLY A 374 6.20 19.76 5.02
CA GLY A 374 6.10 18.31 5.12
C GLY A 374 5.31 17.85 6.34
N LEU A 375 5.53 18.45 7.51
CA LEU A 375 4.75 18.16 8.73
C LEU A 375 3.27 18.56 8.59
N GLN A 376 2.98 19.66 7.90
CA GLN A 376 1.60 20.07 7.60
C GLN A 376 0.89 19.06 6.69
N ASP A 377 1.60 18.45 5.74
CA ASP A 377 1.06 17.41 4.85
C ASP A 377 0.95 16.03 5.53
N LEU A 378 1.85 15.76 6.49
CA LEU A 378 1.91 14.49 7.23
C LEU A 378 0.66 14.26 8.09
N LEU A 379 0.21 15.29 8.78
CA LEU A 379 -0.87 15.20 9.76
C LEU A 379 -2.21 14.78 9.16
N PRO A 380 -2.74 15.44 8.10
CA PRO A 380 -3.93 14.97 7.41
C PRO A 380 -3.79 13.54 6.87
N THR A 381 -2.61 13.19 6.37
CA THR A 381 -2.32 11.87 5.81
C THR A 381 -2.41 10.78 6.88
N GLY A 382 -1.78 10.98 8.05
CA GLY A 382 -1.81 10.04 9.17
C GLY A 382 -3.20 9.86 9.78
N LEU A 383 -3.93 10.96 9.98
CA LEU A 383 -5.29 10.92 10.52
C LEU A 383 -6.23 10.18 9.57
N ARG A 384 -6.20 10.52 8.28
CA ARG A 384 -6.99 9.83 7.25
C ARG A 384 -6.69 8.35 7.17
N ALA A 385 -5.40 7.98 7.16
CA ALA A 385 -4.98 6.59 7.12
C ALA A 385 -5.61 5.76 8.25
N LYS A 386 -5.63 6.30 9.48
CA LYS A 386 -6.26 5.64 10.64
C LYS A 386 -7.75 5.38 10.40
N VAL A 387 -8.49 6.37 9.90
CA VAL A 387 -9.93 6.22 9.61
C VAL A 387 -10.16 5.20 8.49
N GLU A 388 -9.39 5.30 7.40
CA GLU A 388 -9.51 4.41 6.24
C GLU A 388 -9.16 2.95 6.58
N LEU A 389 -8.13 2.72 7.39
CA LEU A 389 -7.76 1.37 7.87
C LEU A 389 -8.89 0.72 8.68
N ASN A 390 -9.58 1.50 9.53
CA ASN A 390 -10.72 0.99 10.29
C ASN A 390 -11.96 0.76 9.42
N TYR A 391 -12.24 1.64 8.46
CA TYR A 391 -13.27 1.41 7.44
C TYR A 391 -13.03 0.11 6.65
N ARG A 392 -11.80 -0.10 6.19
CA ARG A 392 -11.41 -1.30 5.42
C ARG A 392 -11.57 -2.57 6.25
N TRP A 393 -11.18 -2.53 7.51
CA TRP A 393 -11.35 -3.66 8.43
C TRP A 393 -12.83 -3.98 8.68
N LEU A 394 -13.66 -2.96 8.91
CA LEU A 394 -15.09 -3.17 9.14
C LEU A 394 -15.79 -3.72 7.89
N THR A 395 -15.45 -3.20 6.72
CA THR A 395 -15.92 -3.72 5.42
C THR A 395 -15.54 -5.19 5.27
N TYR A 396 -14.30 -5.56 5.59
CA TYR A 396 -13.85 -6.95 5.53
C TYR A 396 -14.67 -7.88 6.44
N LEU A 397 -14.95 -7.45 7.68
CA LEU A 397 -15.78 -8.22 8.60
C LEU A 397 -17.19 -8.45 8.06
N LEU A 398 -17.84 -7.38 7.59
CA LEU A 398 -19.20 -7.43 7.04
C LEU A 398 -19.26 -8.27 5.77
N ASP A 399 -18.31 -8.11 4.86
CA ASP A 399 -18.21 -8.91 3.64
C ASP A 399 -18.06 -10.41 3.94
N ARG A 400 -17.20 -10.77 4.90
CA ARG A 400 -17.04 -12.17 5.35
C ARG A 400 -18.33 -12.69 5.99
N SER A 401 -19.00 -11.86 6.77
CA SER A 401 -20.28 -12.20 7.38
C SER A 401 -21.37 -12.48 6.35
N SER A 402 -21.53 -11.57 5.38
CA SER A 402 -22.44 -11.72 4.25
C SER A 402 -22.13 -12.99 3.45
N PHE A 403 -20.86 -13.29 3.20
CA PHE A 403 -20.43 -14.54 2.55
C PHE A 403 -20.90 -15.79 3.30
N HIS A 404 -20.61 -15.91 4.60
CA HIS A 404 -20.99 -17.09 5.38
C HIS A 404 -22.51 -17.25 5.45
N LEU A 405 -23.26 -16.17 5.66
CA LEU A 405 -24.72 -16.19 5.67
C LEU A 405 -25.28 -16.67 4.33
N ARG A 406 -24.76 -16.17 3.20
CA ARG A 406 -25.21 -16.59 1.86
C ARG A 406 -24.89 -18.06 1.56
N VAL A 407 -23.75 -18.57 2.01
CA VAL A 407 -23.40 -20.00 1.87
C VAL A 407 -24.37 -20.87 2.69
N MET A 408 -24.65 -20.48 3.93
CA MET A 408 -25.62 -21.18 4.78
C MET A 408 -27.02 -21.19 4.16
N LEU A 409 -27.49 -20.03 3.69
CA LEU A 409 -28.83 -19.86 3.10
C LEU A 409 -29.07 -20.80 1.92
N GLY A 410 -28.14 -20.90 0.97
CA GLY A 410 -28.40 -21.73 -0.21
C GLY A 410 -27.91 -23.18 -0.16
N ASN A 411 -27.15 -23.57 0.85
CA ASN A 411 -27.00 -24.99 1.19
C ASN A 411 -28.32 -25.60 1.70
N ILE A 412 -29.21 -24.78 2.28
CA ILE A 412 -30.46 -25.25 2.89
C ILE A 412 -31.64 -25.26 1.89
N LEU A 413 -31.64 -24.34 0.92
CA LEU A 413 -32.77 -24.12 0.03
C LEU A 413 -32.75 -24.94 -1.29
N GLY A 414 -31.64 -25.58 -1.69
CA GLY A 414 -31.43 -26.09 -3.07
C GLY A 414 -31.42 -27.61 -3.35
N GLN A 415 -32.58 -28.15 -3.74
CA GLN A 415 -32.80 -29.29 -4.68
C GLN A 415 -32.42 -30.76 -4.30
N GLU A 416 -32.93 -31.72 -5.09
CA GLU A 416 -32.92 -33.18 -4.85
C GLU A 416 -31.52 -33.83 -4.82
N ILE A 417 -31.40 -34.86 -3.97
CA ILE A 417 -30.18 -35.60 -3.57
C ILE A 417 -29.20 -36.00 -4.72
N PRO A 418 -29.64 -36.40 -5.94
CA PRO A 418 -28.72 -36.92 -6.96
C PRO A 418 -27.79 -35.89 -7.62
N ASP A 419 -28.23 -34.64 -7.81
CA ASP A 419 -27.39 -33.59 -8.42
C ASP A 419 -26.34 -33.04 -7.43
N LEU A 420 -26.64 -33.11 -6.13
CA LEU A 420 -25.72 -32.78 -5.05
C LEU A 420 -24.53 -33.76 -4.97
N GLU A 421 -24.73 -35.06 -5.26
CA GLU A 421 -23.63 -36.03 -5.31
C GLU A 421 -22.69 -35.80 -6.50
N LYS A 422 -23.23 -35.35 -7.64
CA LYS A 422 -22.45 -34.98 -8.83
C LYS A 422 -21.67 -33.69 -8.62
N GLN A 423 -22.26 -32.70 -7.92
CA GLN A 423 -21.55 -31.50 -7.51
C GLN A 423 -20.48 -31.82 -6.44
N ARG A 424 -20.81 -32.62 -5.42
CA ARG A 424 -19.87 -33.08 -4.38
C ARG A 424 -18.66 -33.79 -4.99
N SER A 425 -18.89 -34.73 -5.91
CA SER A 425 -17.78 -35.44 -6.58
C SER A 425 -16.93 -34.52 -7.44
N SER A 426 -17.54 -33.53 -8.12
CA SER A 426 -16.80 -32.51 -8.89
C SER A 426 -16.00 -31.54 -8.00
N VAL A 427 -16.55 -31.14 -6.86
CA VAL A 427 -15.87 -30.23 -5.91
C VAL A 427 -14.76 -30.99 -5.18
N ASN A 428 -15.00 -32.20 -4.71
CA ASN A 428 -13.97 -33.05 -4.09
C ASN A 428 -12.83 -33.39 -5.07
N ALA A 429 -13.14 -33.65 -6.34
CA ALA A 429 -12.11 -33.86 -7.37
C ALA A 429 -11.27 -32.59 -7.62
N ARG A 430 -11.83 -31.39 -7.41
CA ARG A 430 -11.14 -30.10 -7.57
C ARG A 430 -10.37 -29.67 -6.33
N LEU A 431 -10.91 -29.89 -5.13
CA LEU A 431 -10.18 -29.73 -3.86
C LEU A 431 -8.94 -30.65 -3.84
N LYS A 432 -9.06 -31.85 -4.40
CA LYS A 432 -7.93 -32.75 -4.62
C LYS A 432 -6.86 -32.13 -5.55
N LYS A 433 -7.26 -31.51 -6.67
CA LYS A 433 -6.33 -30.81 -7.58
C LYS A 433 -5.63 -29.62 -6.91
N LEU A 434 -6.35 -28.88 -6.08
CA LEU A 434 -5.79 -27.77 -5.29
C LEU A 434 -4.78 -28.25 -4.27
N ARG A 435 -5.05 -29.36 -3.60
CA ARG A 435 -4.09 -30.03 -2.72
C ARG A 435 -2.83 -30.44 -3.49
N GLU A 436 -2.99 -31.00 -4.69
CA GLU A 436 -1.87 -31.36 -5.58
C GLU A 436 -1.08 -30.11 -6.04
N ALA A 437 -1.76 -29.01 -6.35
CA ALA A 437 -1.13 -27.74 -6.74
C ALA A 437 -0.37 -27.09 -5.57
N ALA A 438 -0.96 -27.03 -4.38
CA ALA A 438 -0.32 -26.54 -3.16
C ALA A 438 0.93 -27.38 -2.79
N SER A 439 0.82 -28.71 -2.85
CA SER A 439 1.98 -29.60 -2.63
C SER A 439 3.05 -29.47 -3.73
N SER A 440 2.66 -29.17 -4.97
CA SER A 440 3.60 -28.89 -6.05
C SER A 440 4.35 -27.57 -5.83
N ALA A 441 3.63 -26.53 -5.41
CA ALA A 441 4.18 -25.22 -5.08
C ALA A 441 5.19 -25.32 -3.92
N GLU A 442 4.84 -26.02 -2.85
CA GLU A 442 5.74 -26.33 -1.73
C GLU A 442 7.05 -26.97 -2.22
N ARG A 443 6.94 -28.03 -3.03
CA ARG A 443 8.10 -28.76 -3.52
C ARG A 443 9.04 -27.86 -4.33
N LYS A 444 8.50 -27.04 -5.23
CA LYS A 444 9.28 -26.08 -6.03
C LYS A 444 9.98 -25.05 -5.14
N MET A 445 9.31 -24.53 -4.12
CA MET A 445 9.88 -23.54 -3.20
C MET A 445 11.01 -24.12 -2.37
N ARG A 446 10.85 -25.35 -1.83
CA ARG A 446 11.93 -26.05 -1.09
C ARG A 446 13.14 -26.32 -1.99
N LEU A 447 12.92 -26.76 -3.23
CA LEU A 447 13.98 -26.94 -4.22
C LEU A 447 14.71 -25.64 -4.55
N TYR A 448 13.98 -24.52 -4.64
CA TYR A 448 14.57 -23.21 -4.88
C TYR A 448 15.46 -22.77 -3.71
N LEU A 449 14.95 -22.87 -2.48
CA LEU A 449 15.67 -22.53 -1.26
C LEU A 449 16.97 -23.34 -1.15
N GLN A 450 16.89 -24.66 -1.37
CA GLN A 450 18.05 -25.54 -1.32
C GLN A 450 19.13 -25.15 -2.34
N LYS A 451 18.75 -24.84 -3.59
CA LYS A 451 19.69 -24.37 -4.62
C LYS A 451 20.39 -23.07 -4.23
N ARG A 452 19.69 -22.17 -3.55
CA ARG A 452 20.25 -20.88 -3.10
C ARG A 452 21.21 -21.06 -1.93
N VAL A 453 20.87 -21.93 -0.96
CA VAL A 453 21.79 -22.33 0.11
C VAL A 453 23.08 -22.91 -0.48
N ASP A 454 22.97 -23.83 -1.43
CA ASP A 454 24.14 -24.43 -2.11
C ASP A 454 25.00 -23.38 -2.83
N TYR A 455 24.37 -22.40 -3.47
CA TYR A 455 25.07 -21.28 -4.10
C TYR A 455 25.82 -20.43 -3.08
N ALA A 456 25.18 -20.06 -1.97
CA ALA A 456 25.79 -19.25 -0.92
C ALA A 456 26.98 -19.94 -0.27
N VAL A 457 26.87 -21.23 0.06
CA VAL A 457 27.99 -22.01 0.60
C VAL A 457 29.19 -21.97 -0.34
N LYS A 458 28.95 -22.11 -1.65
CA LYS A 458 30.00 -22.06 -2.66
C LYS A 458 30.63 -20.67 -2.81
N ASP A 459 29.82 -19.61 -2.85
CA ASP A 459 30.32 -18.22 -3.00
C ASP A 459 31.06 -17.75 -1.74
N LEU A 460 30.52 -18.05 -0.55
CA LEU A 460 31.15 -17.75 0.74
C LEU A 460 32.50 -18.47 0.88
N ARG A 461 32.60 -19.73 0.42
CA ARG A 461 33.85 -20.48 0.37
C ARG A 461 34.90 -19.79 -0.51
N LEU A 462 34.51 -19.32 -1.69
CA LEU A 462 35.41 -18.58 -2.59
C LEU A 462 35.86 -17.26 -1.98
N TYR A 463 34.95 -16.55 -1.30
CA TYR A 463 35.26 -15.29 -0.64
C TYR A 463 36.22 -15.46 0.54
N LEU A 464 35.96 -16.40 1.45
CA LEU A 464 36.80 -16.65 2.62
C LEU A 464 38.20 -17.21 2.25
N THR A 465 38.34 -17.80 1.06
CA THR A 465 39.63 -18.29 0.54
C THR A 465 40.36 -17.30 -0.36
N SER A 466 39.78 -16.12 -0.58
CA SER A 466 40.38 -15.07 -1.40
C SER A 466 41.66 -14.51 -0.76
N ASP A 467 42.59 -14.06 -1.61
CA ASP A 467 43.83 -13.44 -1.15
C ASP A 467 43.58 -12.10 -0.43
N GLU A 468 42.46 -11.43 -0.72
CA GLU A 468 42.01 -10.21 -0.04
C GLU A 468 41.71 -10.48 1.45
N ILE A 469 40.88 -11.48 1.75
CA ILE A 469 40.52 -11.85 3.12
C ILE A 469 41.71 -12.44 3.88
N ARG A 470 42.57 -13.21 3.20
CA ARG A 470 43.83 -13.68 3.80
C ARG A 470 44.72 -12.53 4.22
N THR A 471 44.92 -11.55 3.34
CA THR A 471 45.76 -10.39 3.63
C THR A 471 45.17 -9.56 4.76
N TRP A 472 43.85 -9.38 4.78
CA TRP A 472 43.13 -8.67 5.83
C TRP A 472 43.26 -9.36 7.21
N LEU A 473 43.12 -10.69 7.27
CA LEU A 473 43.31 -11.48 8.50
C LEU A 473 44.77 -11.60 8.95
N HIS A 474 45.73 -11.12 8.17
CA HIS A 474 47.17 -11.10 8.52
C HIS A 474 47.65 -9.72 8.98
N GLN A 475 46.82 -8.69 8.85
CA GLN A 475 47.14 -7.33 9.31
C GLN A 475 46.81 -7.19 10.80
N TRP A 476 47.81 -7.42 11.65
CA TRP A 476 47.70 -7.26 13.10
C TRP A 476 48.60 -6.12 13.59
N ASP A 477 48.06 -5.18 14.36
CA ASP A 477 48.90 -4.22 15.11
C ASP A 477 49.44 -4.90 16.37
N ASP A 478 50.76 -4.90 16.53
CA ASP A 478 51.47 -5.49 17.68
C ASP A 478 51.02 -4.87 19.03
N LYS A 479 50.48 -3.64 19.00
CA LYS A 479 49.92 -2.95 20.17
C LYS A 479 48.54 -3.43 20.59
N GLU A 480 47.77 -4.00 19.67
CA GLU A 480 46.40 -4.49 19.91
C GLU A 480 46.38 -5.98 20.31
N LEU A 481 47.52 -6.68 20.18
CA LEU A 481 47.64 -8.08 20.51
C LEU A 481 47.72 -8.33 22.03
N PRO A 482 47.02 -9.37 22.55
CA PRO A 482 46.95 -9.64 23.99
C PRO A 482 48.33 -9.82 24.62
N ASP A 483 48.57 -9.17 25.76
CA ASP A 483 49.74 -9.41 26.60
C ASP A 483 49.31 -9.73 28.03
N ASN A 484 49.67 -10.92 28.51
CA ASN A 484 49.31 -11.41 29.83
C ASN A 484 50.36 -12.43 30.32
N ASP A 485 50.56 -12.54 31.62
CA ASP A 485 51.54 -13.47 32.20
C ASP A 485 51.07 -14.93 32.24
N SER A 486 49.80 -15.20 31.90
CA SER A 486 49.25 -16.53 31.74
C SER A 486 49.02 -16.92 30.28
N TRP A 487 49.70 -17.98 29.84
CA TRP A 487 49.51 -18.55 28.50
C TRP A 487 48.04 -18.92 28.22
N THR A 488 47.32 -19.46 29.21
CA THR A 488 45.92 -19.85 29.02
C THR A 488 45.01 -18.66 28.69
N VAL A 489 45.34 -17.48 29.22
CA VAL A 489 44.60 -16.25 28.96
C VAL A 489 44.96 -15.69 27.58
N VAL A 490 46.26 -15.67 27.24
CA VAL A 490 46.73 -15.24 25.91
C VAL A 490 46.16 -16.14 24.80
N GLU A 491 46.17 -17.46 25.00
CA GLU A 491 45.64 -18.43 24.04
C GLU A 491 44.13 -18.24 23.83
N HIS A 492 43.37 -17.97 24.90
CA HIS A 492 41.94 -17.71 24.78
C HIS A 492 41.64 -16.40 24.05
N LEU A 493 42.35 -15.31 24.39
CA LEU A 493 42.14 -13.99 23.78
C LEU A 493 42.55 -13.95 22.31
N THR A 494 43.66 -14.60 21.94
CA THR A 494 44.13 -14.68 20.54
C THR A 494 43.18 -15.49 19.66
N LYS A 495 42.65 -16.62 20.16
CA LYS A 495 41.59 -17.39 19.47
C LYS A 495 40.33 -16.55 19.26
N LYS A 496 39.90 -15.83 20.28
CA LYS A 496 38.72 -14.95 20.22
C LYS A 496 38.88 -13.83 19.18
N LEU A 497 40.07 -13.26 19.05
CA LEU A 497 40.36 -12.23 18.05
C LEU A 497 40.29 -12.77 16.61
N VAL A 498 40.88 -13.94 16.37
CA VAL A 498 40.81 -14.61 15.05
C VAL A 498 39.36 -14.98 14.72
N GLU A 499 38.62 -15.50 15.69
CA GLU A 499 37.18 -15.74 15.56
C GLU A 499 36.47 -14.47 15.11
N GLN A 500 36.56 -13.38 15.89
CA GLN A 500 35.94 -12.08 15.55
C GLN A 500 36.30 -11.58 14.14
N GLY A 501 37.53 -11.78 13.69
CA GLY A 501 37.93 -11.47 12.31
C GLY A 501 37.15 -12.29 11.27
N ILE A 502 37.03 -13.61 11.45
CA ILE A 502 36.23 -14.47 10.56
C ILE A 502 34.76 -14.06 10.59
N GLN A 503 34.22 -13.72 11.77
CA GLN A 503 32.85 -13.23 11.92
C GLN A 503 32.60 -11.97 11.10
N GLN A 504 33.53 -11.02 11.16
CA GLN A 504 33.45 -9.77 10.43
C GLN A 504 33.66 -9.96 8.91
N ALA A 505 34.47 -10.92 8.47
CA ALA A 505 34.56 -11.30 7.06
C ALA A 505 33.23 -11.80 6.50
N ILE A 506 32.54 -12.69 7.22
CA ILE A 506 31.23 -13.23 6.80
C ILE A 506 30.18 -12.11 6.75
N SER A 507 30.18 -11.22 7.74
CA SER A 507 29.30 -10.04 7.76
C SER A 507 29.53 -9.14 6.54
N THR A 508 30.81 -8.88 6.21
CA THR A 508 31.20 -8.03 5.07
C THR A 508 30.83 -8.69 3.74
N TRP A 509 30.97 -10.02 3.62
CA TRP A 509 30.53 -10.76 2.44
C TRP A 509 29.04 -10.58 2.15
N ASP A 510 28.20 -10.74 3.18
CA ASP A 510 26.75 -10.58 3.00
C ASP A 510 26.37 -9.12 2.72
N GLN A 511 27.05 -8.15 3.33
CA GLN A 511 26.85 -6.73 3.03
C GLN A 511 27.13 -6.40 1.55
N HIS A 512 28.17 -6.98 0.96
CA HIS A 512 28.50 -6.76 -0.46
C HIS A 512 27.59 -7.53 -1.42
N ARG A 513 27.18 -8.75 -1.05
CA ARG A 513 26.36 -9.61 -1.92
C ARG A 513 24.86 -9.36 -1.78
N GLU A 514 24.43 -8.84 -0.65
CA GLU A 514 23.04 -8.72 -0.20
C GLU A 514 22.30 -10.07 -0.32
N PHE A 515 22.99 -11.18 -0.05
CA PHE A 515 22.51 -12.51 -0.43
C PHE A 515 21.23 -12.86 0.32
N PHE A 516 21.20 -12.71 1.65
CA PHE A 516 20.03 -13.09 2.46
C PHE A 516 18.83 -12.17 2.21
N SER A 517 19.07 -10.86 2.01
CA SER A 517 18.03 -9.89 1.66
C SER A 517 17.40 -10.18 0.29
N LYS A 518 18.23 -10.46 -0.73
CA LYS A 518 17.77 -10.87 -2.06
C LYS A 518 17.05 -12.21 -2.03
N LEU A 519 17.57 -13.20 -1.29
CA LEU A 519 16.94 -14.50 -1.15
C LEU A 519 15.52 -14.39 -0.61
N ARG A 520 15.28 -13.54 0.41
CA ARG A 520 13.95 -13.32 0.97
C ARG A 520 13.00 -12.67 -0.02
N SER A 521 13.43 -11.60 -0.71
CA SER A 521 12.60 -10.92 -1.71
C SER A 521 12.26 -11.80 -2.91
N GLU A 522 13.23 -12.54 -3.45
CA GLU A 522 13.05 -13.49 -4.54
C GLU A 522 12.10 -14.63 -4.13
N LEU A 523 12.27 -15.18 -2.92
CA LEU A 523 11.43 -16.25 -2.41
C LEU A 523 10.00 -15.78 -2.14
N MET A 524 9.81 -14.53 -1.68
CA MET A 524 8.49 -13.91 -1.56
C MET A 524 7.84 -13.62 -2.91
N GLN A 525 8.61 -13.20 -3.91
CA GLN A 525 8.10 -12.97 -5.26
C GLN A 525 7.70 -14.30 -5.92
N GLN A 526 8.51 -15.34 -5.75
CA GLN A 526 8.21 -16.69 -6.21
C GLN A 526 6.99 -17.26 -5.50
N PHE A 527 6.88 -17.04 -4.18
CA PHE A 527 5.71 -17.37 -3.38
C PHE A 527 4.48 -16.65 -3.92
N ARG A 528 4.48 -15.32 -4.06
CA ARG A 528 3.38 -14.54 -4.63
C ARG A 528 2.95 -15.04 -6.01
N THR A 529 3.89 -15.46 -6.84
CA THR A 529 3.59 -15.95 -8.20
C THR A 529 2.86 -17.29 -8.18
N GLU A 530 3.41 -18.27 -7.45
CA GLU A 530 2.76 -19.60 -7.32
C GLU A 530 1.48 -19.50 -6.47
N PHE A 531 1.40 -18.51 -5.57
CA PHE A 531 0.27 -18.27 -4.69
C PHE A 531 -0.89 -17.55 -5.38
N ASN A 532 -0.62 -16.55 -6.24
CA ASN A 532 -1.66 -15.90 -7.06
C ASN A 532 -2.39 -16.92 -7.95
N LEU A 533 -1.71 -17.97 -8.40
CA LEU A 533 -2.34 -19.08 -9.12
C LEU A 533 -3.32 -19.86 -8.22
N VAL A 534 -2.95 -20.11 -6.97
CA VAL A 534 -3.82 -20.75 -5.96
C VAL A 534 -4.95 -19.82 -5.51
N GLU A 535 -4.73 -18.50 -5.41
CA GLU A 535 -5.77 -17.50 -5.13
C GLU A 535 -6.86 -17.47 -6.20
N MET A 536 -6.45 -17.49 -7.47
CA MET A 536 -7.39 -17.51 -8.58
C MET A 536 -8.25 -18.78 -8.51
N ASP A 537 -7.66 -19.91 -8.13
CA ASP A 537 -8.39 -21.17 -7.96
C ASP A 537 -9.29 -21.18 -6.70
N ILE A 538 -8.91 -20.53 -5.58
CA ILE A 538 -9.73 -20.41 -4.35
C ILE A 538 -10.87 -19.40 -4.52
N ALA A 539 -10.61 -18.25 -5.14
CA ALA A 539 -11.64 -17.28 -5.49
C ALA A 539 -12.69 -17.92 -6.43
N ASP A 540 -12.24 -18.76 -7.37
CA ASP A 540 -13.11 -19.58 -8.22
C ASP A 540 -13.94 -20.63 -7.43
N ILE A 541 -13.45 -21.12 -6.28
CA ILE A 541 -14.20 -21.99 -5.35
C ILE A 541 -15.27 -21.21 -4.59
N GLU A 542 -14.89 -20.13 -3.90
CA GLU A 542 -15.79 -19.29 -3.12
C GLU A 542 -16.93 -18.75 -4.02
N GLU A 543 -16.61 -18.35 -5.24
CA GLU A 543 -17.54 -17.89 -6.28
C GLU A 543 -18.48 -19.03 -6.73
N LYS A 544 -17.97 -20.25 -7.01
CA LYS A 544 -18.81 -21.40 -7.41
C LYS A 544 -19.72 -21.95 -6.31
N MET A 545 -19.35 -21.78 -5.03
CA MET A 545 -20.17 -22.18 -3.88
C MET A 545 -21.36 -21.24 -3.66
N VAL A 546 -21.13 -19.93 -3.77
CA VAL A 546 -22.18 -18.90 -3.76
C VAL A 546 -23.14 -19.04 -4.96
N ILE A 547 -22.58 -19.36 -6.11
CA ILE A 547 -23.32 -19.65 -7.34
C ILE A 547 -24.27 -20.85 -7.16
N ALA A 548 -24.01 -21.78 -6.25
CA ALA A 548 -24.96 -22.83 -5.90
C ALA A 548 -26.11 -22.30 -5.03
N SER A 549 -25.82 -21.34 -4.14
CA SER A 549 -26.80 -20.78 -3.20
C SER A 549 -27.81 -19.82 -3.83
N GLN A 550 -27.40 -19.06 -4.86
CA GLN A 550 -28.24 -18.09 -5.59
C GLN A 550 -29.29 -18.72 -6.51
N ARG A 551 -29.34 -20.05 -6.67
CA ARG A 551 -30.29 -20.75 -7.56
C ARG A 551 -31.74 -20.77 -7.06
N VAL A 552 -32.04 -20.34 -5.83
CA VAL A 552 -33.26 -20.79 -5.13
C VAL A 552 -34.09 -19.71 -4.42
N MET A 553 -33.77 -18.42 -4.53
CA MET A 553 -34.61 -17.36 -3.96
C MET A 553 -35.60 -16.82 -5.01
N PRO A 554 -36.92 -17.08 -4.92
CA PRO A 554 -37.90 -16.25 -5.61
C PRO A 554 -38.01 -14.90 -4.89
N SER A 555 -38.26 -13.83 -5.64
CA SER A 555 -38.55 -12.51 -5.08
C SER A 555 -39.71 -12.57 -4.09
N ALA A 556 -39.42 -12.63 -2.79
CA ALA A 556 -40.41 -12.62 -1.75
C ALA A 556 -40.85 -11.18 -1.46
N THR A 557 -41.54 -10.54 -2.41
CA THR A 557 -42.56 -9.51 -2.16
C THR A 557 -43.34 -9.26 -3.46
N GLY A 558 -44.64 -9.54 -3.43
CA GLY A 558 -45.59 -9.30 -4.53
C GLY A 558 -45.93 -7.82 -4.74
N HIS A 559 -44.93 -6.94 -4.79
CA HIS A 559 -45.08 -5.57 -5.24
C HIS A 559 -44.23 -5.40 -6.50
N ARG A 560 -44.88 -5.06 -7.63
CA ARG A 560 -44.19 -4.53 -8.82
C ARG A 560 -43.64 -3.15 -8.46
N VAL A 561 -42.56 -3.13 -7.69
CA VAL A 561 -41.69 -1.97 -7.55
C VAL A 561 -40.71 -2.06 -8.71
N GLY A 562 -40.77 -1.09 -9.62
CA GLY A 562 -39.79 -0.96 -10.68
C GLY A 562 -38.46 -0.55 -10.07
N ASN A 563 -37.72 -1.50 -9.51
CA ASN A 563 -36.43 -1.30 -8.89
C ASN A 563 -35.54 -2.50 -9.23
N SER A 564 -34.41 -2.23 -9.88
CA SER A 564 -33.26 -3.13 -9.92
C SER A 564 -32.73 -3.29 -8.49
N VAL A 565 -33.20 -4.30 -7.78
CA VAL A 565 -32.59 -4.72 -6.50
C VAL A 565 -31.28 -5.40 -6.85
N PHE A 566 -30.21 -4.61 -6.83
CA PHE A 566 -28.84 -5.04 -7.04
C PHE A 566 -28.40 -5.90 -5.84
N TYR A 567 -27.95 -7.13 -6.11
CA TYR A 567 -27.27 -7.95 -5.13
C TYR A 567 -25.75 -7.69 -5.25
N PRO A 568 -25.07 -7.20 -4.21
CA PRO A 568 -23.64 -6.95 -4.26
C PRO A 568 -22.89 -8.28 -4.30
N GLU A 569 -21.83 -8.35 -5.12
CA GLU A 569 -20.90 -9.49 -5.13
C GLU A 569 -19.58 -9.12 -4.46
N TYR A 570 -19.27 -9.94 -3.46
CA TYR A 570 -17.97 -10.43 -3.02
C TYR A 570 -16.78 -9.50 -3.27
N SER A 571 -16.44 -8.85 -2.17
CA SER A 571 -15.12 -8.29 -1.90
C SER A 571 -13.98 -9.23 -2.31
N THR A 572 -13.42 -8.97 -3.47
CA THR A 572 -11.96 -9.09 -3.65
C THR A 572 -11.24 -7.82 -3.17
N GLY A 573 -11.95 -6.96 -2.42
CA GLY A 573 -11.41 -5.83 -1.67
C GLY A 573 -10.90 -6.19 -0.27
N GLY A 574 -11.12 -7.43 0.19
CA GLY A 574 -10.34 -7.98 1.30
C GLY A 574 -8.91 -8.23 0.82
N LEU A 575 -7.95 -8.03 1.72
CA LEU A 575 -6.55 -8.41 1.58
C LEU A 575 -6.40 -9.66 0.68
N THR A 576 -5.50 -9.64 -0.31
CA THR A 576 -5.18 -10.82 -1.16
C THR A 576 -4.99 -12.04 -0.26
N ILE A 577 -5.26 -13.28 -0.67
CA ILE A 577 -4.97 -14.43 0.21
C ILE A 577 -3.48 -14.48 0.60
N GLY A 578 -2.58 -13.87 -0.17
CA GLY A 578 -1.16 -13.69 0.18
C GLY A 578 -1.00 -12.67 1.30
N GLN A 579 -1.86 -11.65 1.35
CA GLN A 579 -2.03 -10.77 2.49
C GLN A 579 -2.77 -11.46 3.66
N LYS A 580 -3.75 -12.36 3.44
CA LYS A 580 -4.45 -13.15 4.48
C LYS A 580 -3.55 -14.23 5.10
N ILE A 581 -2.59 -14.76 4.35
CA ILE A 581 -1.59 -15.72 4.82
C ILE A 581 -0.39 -14.98 5.43
N ALA A 582 -0.01 -13.80 4.93
CA ALA A 582 0.91 -12.91 5.65
C ALA A 582 0.30 -12.52 7.01
N LEU A 583 -1.00 -12.27 7.03
CA LEU A 583 -1.90 -12.11 8.18
C LEU A 583 -2.27 -13.45 8.85
N GLY A 584 -1.44 -14.49 8.75
CA GLY A 584 -1.72 -15.80 9.33
C GLY A 584 -0.47 -16.61 9.65
N ALA A 585 0.67 -16.25 9.05
CA ALA A 585 1.92 -17.00 9.08
C ALA A 585 3.15 -16.20 9.54
N ALA A 586 2.97 -15.27 10.47
CA ALA A 586 4.11 -14.59 11.08
C ALA A 586 4.73 -15.46 12.19
N SER A 587 5.81 -16.17 11.85
CA SER A 587 6.74 -16.77 12.83
C SER A 587 8.09 -16.04 12.79
N PRO A 588 8.77 -15.89 13.94
CA PRO A 588 9.63 -14.76 14.29
C PRO A 588 11.13 -15.07 14.11
N LEU A 589 11.97 -14.07 14.42
CA LEU A 589 13.44 -14.11 14.56
C LEU A 589 14.21 -13.73 13.28
N VAL A 590 14.44 -12.43 13.11
CA VAL A 590 15.72 -11.99 12.56
C VAL A 590 16.71 -12.05 13.73
N ILE A 591 17.55 -13.07 13.76
CA ILE A 591 18.73 -13.03 14.62
C ILE A 591 19.74 -12.14 13.88
N PRO A 592 20.23 -11.03 14.47
CA PRO A 592 21.27 -10.23 13.83
C PRO A 592 22.43 -11.13 13.44
N ILE A 593 23.05 -10.90 12.27
CA ILE A 593 24.19 -11.68 11.78
C ILE A 593 25.27 -11.83 12.87
N GLY A 594 25.47 -10.78 13.69
CA GLY A 594 26.41 -10.80 14.83
C GLY A 594 26.02 -11.73 16.00
N VAL A 595 24.74 -12.07 16.19
CA VAL A 595 24.25 -12.90 17.32
C VAL A 595 24.36 -14.39 17.02
N VAL A 596 24.05 -14.85 15.79
CA VAL A 596 24.24 -16.27 15.39
C VAL A 596 25.72 -16.61 15.31
N VAL A 597 26.51 -15.68 14.77
CA VAL A 597 27.94 -15.87 14.58
C VAL A 597 28.69 -15.89 15.93
N GLY A 598 28.20 -15.14 16.94
CA GLY A 598 28.68 -15.19 18.32
C GLY A 598 28.30 -16.45 19.13
N LEU A 599 27.33 -17.25 18.66
CA LEU A 599 26.91 -18.51 19.30
C LEU A 599 27.75 -19.73 18.91
N PHE A 600 28.65 -19.58 17.93
CA PHE A 600 29.58 -20.65 17.57
C PHE A 600 30.82 -20.62 18.49
N ALA A 601 30.90 -21.58 19.40
CA ALA A 601 32.20 -22.13 19.75
C ALA A 601 32.69 -22.85 18.48
N LEU A 602 33.65 -22.28 17.75
CA LEU A 602 34.35 -23.03 16.72
C LEU A 602 34.75 -24.39 17.32
N PRO A 603 34.43 -25.54 16.69
CA PRO A 603 34.92 -26.80 17.21
C PRO A 603 36.45 -26.67 17.25
N VAL A 604 37.00 -26.67 18.46
CA VAL A 604 38.44 -26.69 18.74
C VAL A 604 38.99 -28.08 18.37
N ALA A 605 38.68 -28.53 17.16
CA ALA A 605 39.14 -29.76 16.55
C ALA A 605 40.28 -29.47 15.55
N GLY A 606 41.06 -28.43 15.85
CA GLY A 606 42.34 -28.13 15.24
C GLY A 606 43.39 -28.10 16.33
N ALA A 607 43.56 -29.21 17.05
CA ALA A 607 44.78 -29.42 17.81
C ALA A 607 45.95 -29.42 16.82
N MET A 608 46.49 -28.23 16.49
CA MET A 608 47.89 -28.15 16.14
C MET A 608 48.65 -28.55 17.38
N ALA A 609 48.86 -29.86 17.48
CA ALA A 609 49.85 -30.47 18.30
C ALA A 609 51.20 -29.84 17.91
N ILE A 610 51.58 -28.74 18.56
CA ILE A 610 52.96 -28.56 18.94
C ILE A 610 53.22 -29.70 19.93
N LYS A 611 53.55 -30.85 19.36
CA LYS A 611 53.93 -32.06 20.06
C LYS A 611 55.32 -31.84 20.65
N LYS A 612 55.42 -30.93 21.60
CA LYS A 612 56.51 -30.79 22.55
C LYS A 612 55.85 -30.44 23.87
N ARG A 613 56.05 -31.28 24.89
CA ARG A 613 55.79 -30.94 26.30
C ARG A 613 56.62 -29.71 26.66
N ALA A 614 56.14 -28.54 26.30
CA ALA A 614 56.71 -27.26 26.63
C ALA A 614 55.88 -26.70 27.78
N THR A 615 56.54 -26.27 28.85
CA THR A 615 55.91 -25.58 29.97
C THR A 615 55.23 -24.30 29.46
N HIS A 616 54.08 -23.91 30.04
CA HIS A 616 53.34 -22.69 29.64
C HIS A 616 54.22 -21.43 29.55
N LYS A 617 55.32 -21.37 30.32
CA LYS A 617 56.32 -20.30 30.23
C LYS A 617 57.04 -20.23 28.87
N LYS A 618 57.33 -21.37 28.25
CA LYS A 618 58.00 -21.43 26.95
C LYS A 618 57.08 -21.01 25.80
N GLN A 619 55.81 -21.41 25.85
CA GLN A 619 54.81 -21.00 24.85
C GLN A 619 54.55 -19.48 24.90
N LEU A 620 54.49 -18.92 26.11
CA LEU A 620 54.36 -17.49 26.30
C LEU A 620 55.59 -16.72 25.77
N GLN A 621 56.78 -17.28 25.95
CA GLN A 621 58.01 -16.70 25.42
C GLN A 621 58.06 -16.77 23.88
N ASP A 622 57.74 -17.91 23.29
CA ASP A 622 57.71 -18.10 21.83
C ASP A 622 56.67 -17.14 21.17
N TYR A 623 55.52 -16.89 21.83
CA TYR A 623 54.54 -15.90 21.37
C TYR A 623 55.06 -14.46 21.50
N ARG A 624 55.67 -14.09 22.63
CA ARG A 624 56.22 -12.74 22.86
C ARG A 624 57.38 -12.42 21.92
N GLU A 625 58.13 -13.42 21.46
CA GLU A 625 59.21 -13.25 20.48
C GLU A 625 58.70 -12.87 19.08
N ASN A 626 57.51 -13.33 18.68
CA ASN A 626 56.94 -13.00 17.38
C ASN A 626 55.40 -13.14 17.36
N LYS A 627 54.69 -12.14 17.91
CA LYS A 627 53.23 -12.17 18.11
C LYS A 627 52.47 -12.27 16.77
N THR A 628 52.87 -11.49 15.78
CA THR A 628 52.22 -11.43 14.46
C THR A 628 52.31 -12.75 13.70
N LYS A 629 53.49 -13.39 13.71
CA LYS A 629 53.67 -14.72 13.06
C LYS A 629 52.86 -15.83 13.72
N TYR A 630 52.69 -15.77 15.05
CA TYR A 630 51.81 -16.70 15.76
C TYR A 630 50.33 -16.50 15.35
N MET A 631 49.88 -15.24 15.31
CA MET A 631 48.51 -14.90 14.87
C MET A 631 48.25 -15.32 13.42
N GLU A 632 49.23 -15.16 12.53
CA GLU A 632 49.13 -15.61 11.14
C GLU A 632 48.93 -17.13 11.04
N GLN A 633 49.70 -17.91 11.81
CA GLN A 633 49.59 -19.37 11.84
C GLN A 633 48.25 -19.82 12.45
N LEU A 634 47.80 -19.15 13.51
CA LEU A 634 46.52 -19.41 14.16
C LEU A 634 45.36 -19.10 13.21
N ALA A 635 45.36 -17.92 12.58
CA ALA A 635 44.34 -17.52 11.60
C ALA A 635 44.27 -18.49 10.41
N ASN A 636 45.40 -18.90 9.86
CA ASN A 636 45.44 -19.86 8.75
C ASN A 636 44.92 -21.25 9.15
N GLY A 637 45.27 -21.74 10.35
CA GLY A 637 44.76 -23.02 10.86
C GLY A 637 43.26 -22.98 11.11
N THR A 638 42.78 -21.95 11.81
CA THR A 638 41.37 -21.76 12.13
C THR A 638 40.52 -21.57 10.87
N MET A 639 41.02 -20.83 9.87
CA MET A 639 40.31 -20.65 8.59
C MET A 639 40.22 -21.96 7.78
N GLN A 640 41.28 -22.78 7.76
CA GLN A 640 41.25 -24.07 7.05
C GLN A 640 40.22 -25.03 7.65
N ASP A 641 40.12 -25.08 8.98
CA ASP A 641 39.14 -25.92 9.68
C ASP A 641 37.70 -25.38 9.50
N PHE A 642 37.54 -24.05 9.45
CA PHE A 642 36.25 -23.40 9.30
C PHE A 642 35.65 -23.53 7.89
N VAL A 643 36.47 -23.50 6.83
CA VAL A 643 36.02 -23.49 5.42
C VAL A 643 35.56 -24.88 4.90
N SER A 644 35.31 -25.84 5.78
CA SER A 644 34.69 -27.10 5.39
C SER A 644 33.23 -26.90 4.92
N ASP A 645 32.80 -27.66 3.92
CA ASP A 645 31.42 -27.55 3.40
C ASP A 645 30.37 -27.79 4.49
N GLU A 646 30.67 -28.64 5.49
CA GLU A 646 29.76 -28.90 6.61
C GLU A 646 29.58 -27.69 7.52
N ASN A 647 30.67 -26.98 7.86
CA ASN A 647 30.62 -25.79 8.71
C ASN A 647 29.97 -24.61 7.99
N LEU A 648 30.35 -24.35 6.74
CA LEU A 648 29.76 -23.27 5.93
C LEU A 648 28.27 -23.50 5.68
N ARG A 649 27.87 -24.74 5.39
CA ARG A 649 26.47 -25.10 5.18
C ARG A 649 25.64 -24.91 6.44
N ARG A 650 26.15 -25.30 7.61
CA ARG A 650 25.48 -25.03 8.90
C ARG A 650 25.29 -23.55 9.16
N VAL A 651 26.30 -22.72 8.88
CA VAL A 651 26.21 -21.25 9.04
C VAL A 651 25.14 -20.68 8.13
N VAL A 652 25.13 -21.05 6.84
CA VAL A 652 24.13 -20.56 5.87
C VAL A 652 22.72 -21.09 6.19
N GLU A 653 22.58 -22.37 6.57
CA GLU A 653 21.30 -22.98 6.90
C GLU A 653 20.66 -22.37 8.16
N GLN A 654 21.45 -22.06 9.20
CA GLN A 654 20.95 -21.36 10.39
C GLN A 654 20.53 -19.92 10.09
N GLN A 655 21.22 -19.22 9.19
CA GLN A 655 20.82 -17.87 8.76
C GLN A 655 19.52 -17.87 7.94
N VAL A 656 19.23 -18.99 7.28
CA VAL A 656 18.00 -19.18 6.47
C VAL A 656 16.91 -19.91 7.28
N GLU A 657 17.19 -20.34 8.51
CA GLU A 657 16.26 -21.12 9.35
C GLU A 657 14.96 -20.37 9.63
N SER A 658 15.04 -19.05 9.88
CA SER A 658 13.85 -18.19 10.03
C SER A 658 13.02 -18.12 8.75
N THR A 659 13.69 -18.10 7.59
CA THR A 659 13.03 -18.10 6.26
C THR A 659 12.42 -19.48 5.96
N SER A 660 13.06 -20.58 6.37
CA SER A 660 12.54 -21.94 6.24
C SER A 660 11.33 -22.17 7.14
N THR A 661 11.41 -21.73 8.41
CA THR A 661 10.31 -21.84 9.37
C THR A 661 9.10 -21.02 8.92
N TYR A 662 9.33 -19.85 8.35
CA TYR A 662 8.29 -19.04 7.71
C TYR A 662 7.66 -19.76 6.51
N LEU A 663 8.48 -20.34 5.62
CA LEU A 663 7.98 -21.15 4.50
C LEU A 663 7.14 -22.35 4.99
N ASP A 664 7.58 -23.03 6.04
CA ASP A 664 6.87 -24.17 6.65
C ASP A 664 5.51 -23.73 7.21
N HIS A 665 5.44 -22.56 7.85
CA HIS A 665 4.19 -21.99 8.34
C HIS A 665 3.26 -21.57 7.19
N LEU A 666 3.77 -20.86 6.18
CA LEU A 666 3.00 -20.43 5.00
C LEU A 666 2.37 -21.60 4.26
N VAL A 667 3.15 -22.68 4.09
CA VAL A 667 2.72 -23.90 3.42
C VAL A 667 1.71 -24.68 4.29
N GLY A 668 1.82 -24.59 5.61
CA GLY A 668 0.92 -25.25 6.57
C GLY A 668 -0.48 -24.63 6.68
N THR A 669 -0.63 -23.33 6.39
CA THR A 669 -1.92 -22.60 6.48
C THR A 669 -2.88 -22.96 5.34
N ILE A 670 -2.38 -23.21 4.12
CA ILE A 670 -3.20 -23.50 2.93
C ILE A 670 -4.04 -24.80 3.11
N PRO A 671 -3.47 -25.93 3.59
CA PRO A 671 -4.25 -27.12 3.91
C PRO A 671 -5.30 -26.92 5.01
N GLN A 672 -5.05 -26.07 6.01
CA GLN A 672 -5.99 -25.82 7.10
C GLN A 672 -7.22 -25.03 6.63
N LEU A 673 -7.03 -24.05 5.74
CA LEU A 673 -8.13 -23.33 5.08
C LEU A 673 -8.99 -24.27 4.23
N ILE A 674 -8.34 -25.15 3.45
CA ILE A 674 -9.03 -26.17 2.65
C ILE A 674 -9.81 -27.16 3.55
N GLU A 675 -9.24 -27.57 4.69
CA GLU A 675 -9.90 -28.48 5.64
C GLU A 675 -11.07 -27.81 6.38
N SER A 676 -10.95 -26.51 6.68
CA SER A 676 -12.04 -25.69 7.24
C SER A 676 -13.22 -25.62 6.26
N ASP A 677 -12.95 -25.35 4.98
CA ASP A 677 -13.97 -25.30 3.93
C ASP A 677 -14.61 -26.67 3.66
N GLU A 678 -13.84 -27.76 3.75
CA GLU A 678 -14.35 -29.13 3.64
C GLU A 678 -15.26 -29.51 4.83
N ARG A 679 -14.95 -29.07 6.05
CA ARG A 679 -15.83 -29.23 7.22
C ARG A 679 -17.13 -28.44 7.06
N LEU A 680 -17.03 -27.19 6.59
CA LEU A 680 -18.17 -26.32 6.23
C LEU A 680 -19.13 -27.01 5.27
N MET A 681 -18.60 -27.63 4.21
CA MET A 681 -19.42 -28.42 3.30
C MET A 681 -20.07 -29.60 4.01
N ASN A 682 -19.29 -30.43 4.70
CA ASN A 682 -19.79 -31.66 5.31
C ASN A 682 -20.79 -31.42 6.47
N GLU A 683 -20.71 -30.30 7.17
CA GLU A 683 -21.65 -29.91 8.23
C GLU A 683 -22.97 -29.33 7.70
N GLY A 684 -22.92 -28.54 6.62
CA GLY A 684 -24.13 -28.04 5.95
C GLY A 684 -25.07 -29.16 5.47
N TYR A 685 -24.52 -30.33 5.11
CA TYR A 685 -25.30 -31.50 4.69
C TYR A 685 -25.96 -32.29 5.84
N LYS A 686 -25.58 -32.06 7.11
CA LYS A 686 -26.11 -32.84 8.26
C LYS A 686 -27.40 -32.26 8.86
N LEU A 687 -27.75 -31.02 8.55
CA LEU A 687 -28.93 -30.37 9.12
C LEU A 687 -30.22 -30.92 8.47
N ARG A 688 -31.13 -31.44 9.31
CA ARG A 688 -32.41 -31.99 8.85
C ARG A 688 -33.27 -30.89 8.24
N LYS A 689 -33.91 -31.21 7.10
CA LYS A 689 -34.74 -30.35 6.26
C LYS A 689 -35.78 -29.47 6.99
N GLN A 690 -36.26 -29.84 8.17
CA GLN A 690 -37.30 -29.08 8.88
C GLN A 690 -36.75 -27.99 9.83
N GLU A 691 -35.72 -28.30 10.64
CA GLU A 691 -35.07 -27.30 11.52
C GLU A 691 -34.22 -26.31 10.73
N ALA A 692 -33.65 -26.75 9.60
CA ALA A 692 -32.83 -25.91 8.73
C ALA A 692 -33.63 -24.78 8.05
N ILE A 693 -34.86 -25.06 7.60
CA ILE A 693 -35.73 -24.06 6.95
C ILE A 693 -36.12 -22.95 7.93
N THR A 694 -36.50 -23.31 9.16
CA THR A 694 -36.84 -22.33 10.21
C THR A 694 -35.64 -21.45 10.57
N LEU A 695 -34.44 -22.02 10.72
CA LEU A 695 -33.20 -21.25 10.95
C LEU A 695 -32.88 -20.28 9.79
N THR A 696 -33.18 -20.68 8.56
CA THR A 696 -32.90 -19.92 7.33
C THR A 696 -33.79 -18.69 7.21
N GLU A 697 -35.11 -18.87 7.40
CA GLU A 697 -36.11 -17.80 7.27
C GLU A 697 -36.14 -16.87 8.50
N GLU A 698 -35.96 -17.40 9.72
CA GLU A 698 -36.09 -16.60 10.95
C GLU A 698 -34.78 -15.93 11.41
N HIS A 699 -33.62 -16.43 11.01
CA HIS A 699 -32.33 -15.92 11.50
C HIS A 699 -31.37 -15.48 10.39
N TYR A 700 -31.09 -16.31 9.38
CA TYR A 700 -30.04 -16.00 8.40
C TYR A 700 -30.45 -14.96 7.35
N GLY A 701 -31.69 -15.00 6.84
CA GLY A 701 -32.21 -14.00 5.91
C GLY A 701 -32.18 -12.58 6.48
N PRO A 702 -32.82 -12.33 7.65
CA PRO A 702 -32.80 -11.03 8.30
C PRO A 702 -31.39 -10.55 8.67
N SER A 703 -30.50 -11.47 9.10
CA SER A 703 -29.10 -11.13 9.38
C SER A 703 -28.37 -10.67 8.12
N LEU A 704 -28.62 -11.31 6.97
CA LEU A 704 -28.00 -10.92 5.71
C LEU A 704 -28.49 -9.55 5.24
N GLU A 705 -29.79 -9.28 5.31
CA GLU A 705 -30.36 -7.97 4.97
C GLU A 705 -29.79 -6.86 5.87
N LYS A 706 -29.67 -7.12 7.18
CA LYS A 706 -29.04 -6.18 8.13
C LYS A 706 -27.56 -5.97 7.79
N CYS A 707 -26.82 -7.02 7.47
CA CYS A 707 -25.41 -6.95 7.09
C CYS A 707 -25.20 -6.11 5.81
N ASP A 708 -25.97 -6.41 4.75
CA ASP A 708 -25.90 -5.70 3.47
C ASP A 708 -26.32 -4.22 3.62
N LYS A 709 -27.28 -3.93 4.50
CA LYS A 709 -27.67 -2.54 4.84
C LYS A 709 -26.53 -1.78 5.53
N ILE A 710 -25.93 -2.35 6.59
CA ILE A 710 -24.80 -1.72 7.29
C ILE A 710 -23.64 -1.50 6.31
N GLN A 711 -23.36 -2.47 5.43
CA GLN A 711 -22.31 -2.36 4.41
C GLN A 711 -22.59 -1.21 3.42
N GLY A 712 -23.84 -1.05 2.99
CA GLY A 712 -24.26 0.05 2.12
C GLY A 712 -24.07 1.41 2.79
N GLU A 713 -24.54 1.56 4.03
CA GLU A 713 -24.41 2.79 4.82
C GLU A 713 -22.93 3.14 5.08
N LEU A 714 -22.11 2.13 5.44
CA LEU A 714 -20.67 2.27 5.61
C LEU A 714 -19.97 2.72 4.31
N ASN A 715 -20.35 2.16 3.16
CA ASN A 715 -19.81 2.56 1.86
C ASN A 715 -20.24 3.98 1.48
N CYS A 716 -21.46 4.39 1.83
CA CYS A 716 -21.93 5.76 1.64
C CYS A 716 -21.06 6.73 2.46
N CYS A 717 -20.91 6.50 3.76
CA CYS A 717 -20.04 7.27 4.66
C CYS A 717 -18.60 7.35 4.12
N TYR A 718 -18.06 6.25 3.60
CA TYR A 718 -16.74 6.27 2.97
C TYR A 718 -16.69 7.25 1.81
N MET A 719 -17.64 7.16 0.87
CA MET A 719 -17.65 8.02 -0.32
C MET A 719 -17.91 9.49 -0.01
N THR A 720 -18.71 9.81 1.00
CA THR A 720 -19.11 11.20 1.30
C THR A 720 -18.14 11.90 2.25
N THR A 721 -17.57 11.17 3.21
CA THR A 721 -16.92 11.78 4.39
C THR A 721 -15.46 11.36 4.55
N ILE A 722 -15.13 10.08 4.34
CA ILE A 722 -13.78 9.54 4.64
C ILE A 722 -12.84 9.67 3.43
N ARG A 723 -13.36 9.38 2.24
CA ARG A 723 -12.57 9.20 1.02
C ARG A 723 -11.97 10.52 0.52
N GLN A 724 -10.72 10.43 0.07
CA GLN A 724 -10.15 11.44 -0.82
C GLN A 724 -10.37 11.05 -2.28
N TYR A 725 -10.85 12.00 -3.06
CA TYR A 725 -11.04 11.86 -4.50
C TYR A 725 -9.73 12.16 -5.23
N ASP A 726 -9.49 11.54 -6.39
CA ASP A 726 -8.25 11.76 -7.14
C ASP A 726 -8.18 13.19 -7.69
N ILE A 727 -9.35 13.79 -7.89
CA ILE A 727 -9.54 15.09 -8.52
C ILE A 727 -10.46 15.90 -7.62
N GLU A 728 -9.98 17.07 -7.17
CA GLU A 728 -10.85 18.04 -6.52
C GLU A 728 -11.83 18.58 -7.55
N TYR A 729 -13.10 18.66 -7.18
CA TYR A 729 -14.15 19.05 -8.13
C TYR A 729 -13.89 20.45 -8.71
N GLU A 730 -13.36 21.34 -7.90
CA GLU A 730 -12.99 22.72 -8.25
C GLU A 730 -11.89 22.81 -9.31
N ASP A 731 -11.02 21.80 -9.43
CA ASP A 731 -9.95 21.75 -10.44
C ASP A 731 -10.49 21.46 -11.85
N LEU A 732 -11.73 20.97 -11.95
CA LEU A 732 -12.41 20.74 -13.22
C LEU A 732 -13.06 22.04 -13.68
N VAL A 733 -12.37 22.78 -14.54
CA VAL A 733 -12.79 24.10 -15.05
C VAL A 733 -13.38 24.02 -16.47
N GLU A 734 -13.97 25.11 -16.95
CA GLU A 734 -14.51 25.24 -18.32
C GLU A 734 -15.53 24.14 -18.68
N ARG A 735 -16.59 24.03 -17.87
CA ARG A 735 -17.59 22.96 -17.98
C ARG A 735 -18.64 23.28 -19.05
N GLU A 736 -18.76 22.42 -20.05
CA GLU A 736 -19.74 22.53 -21.13
C GLU A 736 -20.54 21.24 -21.27
N TRP A 737 -21.86 21.32 -21.31
CA TRP A 737 -22.71 20.13 -21.45
C TRP A 737 -22.53 19.48 -22.83
N ILE A 738 -22.32 18.15 -22.88
CA ILE A 738 -22.17 17.38 -24.13
C ILE A 738 -23.44 16.57 -24.42
N ALA A 739 -23.86 15.75 -23.45
CA ALA A 739 -24.90 14.75 -23.65
C ALA A 739 -25.55 14.34 -22.33
N SER A 740 -26.72 13.71 -22.44
CA SER A 740 -27.40 13.03 -21.33
C SER A 740 -27.57 11.55 -21.69
N GLY A 741 -27.25 10.65 -20.77
CA GLY A 741 -27.37 9.20 -20.93
C GLY A 741 -28.17 8.56 -19.79
N SER A 742 -28.46 7.26 -19.92
CA SER A 742 -29.18 6.48 -18.88
C SER A 742 -28.47 6.46 -17.53
N PHE A 743 -27.15 6.62 -17.54
CA PHE A 743 -26.29 6.59 -16.36
C PHE A 743 -25.83 7.99 -15.92
N GLY A 744 -26.38 9.04 -16.53
CA GLY A 744 -26.22 10.42 -16.12
C GLY A 744 -25.70 11.36 -17.21
N ASP A 745 -25.45 12.61 -16.83
CA ASP A 745 -25.09 13.69 -17.75
C ASP A 745 -23.57 13.78 -17.95
N VAL A 746 -23.15 14.01 -19.19
CA VAL A 746 -21.74 14.13 -19.57
C VAL A 746 -21.43 15.57 -19.98
N TYR A 747 -20.39 16.12 -19.39
CA TYR A 747 -19.87 17.45 -19.70
C TYR A 747 -18.41 17.37 -20.14
N LYS A 748 -18.00 18.29 -20.99
CA LYS A 748 -16.61 18.60 -21.30
C LYS A 748 -16.06 19.45 -20.17
N ALA A 749 -14.82 19.20 -19.75
CA ALA A 749 -14.10 20.04 -18.79
C ALA A 749 -12.60 20.04 -19.10
N LYS A 750 -11.83 20.85 -18.38
CA LYS A 750 -10.37 20.85 -18.39
C LYS A 750 -9.79 20.60 -17.00
N ILE A 751 -8.76 19.77 -16.93
CA ILE A 751 -7.91 19.56 -15.75
C ILE A 751 -6.45 19.74 -16.17
N ASN A 752 -5.71 20.64 -15.51
CA ASN A 752 -4.31 20.93 -15.84
C ASN A 752 -4.06 21.15 -17.36
N SER A 753 -4.93 21.93 -18.01
CA SER A 753 -4.94 22.17 -19.48
C SER A 753 -5.25 20.96 -20.38
N THR A 754 -5.59 19.80 -19.81
CA THR A 754 -6.02 18.61 -20.55
C THR A 754 -7.54 18.57 -20.64
N GLU A 755 -8.09 18.41 -21.84
CA GLU A 755 -9.54 18.24 -22.04
C GLU A 755 -10.00 16.83 -21.61
N VAL A 756 -11.07 16.79 -20.82
CA VAL A 756 -11.64 15.57 -20.24
C VAL A 756 -13.16 15.55 -20.36
N ALA A 757 -13.75 14.37 -20.25
CA ALA A 757 -15.18 14.18 -20.11
C ALA A 757 -15.52 13.84 -18.64
N MET A 758 -16.46 14.57 -18.05
CA MET A 758 -16.99 14.35 -16.71
C MET A 758 -18.42 13.79 -16.81
N LYS A 759 -18.64 12.59 -16.28
CA LYS A 759 -19.95 11.94 -16.20
C LYS A 759 -20.47 12.09 -14.78
N TYR A 760 -21.54 12.86 -14.58
CA TYR A 760 -22.26 12.93 -13.32
C TYR A 760 -23.13 11.69 -13.17
N MET A 761 -23.02 10.97 -12.06
CA MET A 761 -23.93 9.87 -11.79
C MET A 761 -25.36 10.41 -11.55
N THR A 762 -26.36 9.71 -12.08
CA THR A 762 -27.76 10.16 -12.05
C THR A 762 -28.25 10.39 -10.62
N ASP A 763 -28.00 9.41 -9.75
CA ASP A 763 -28.46 9.41 -8.37
C ASP A 763 -27.41 10.00 -7.44
N SER A 764 -27.87 10.64 -6.35
CA SER A 764 -26.98 10.97 -5.24
C SER A 764 -26.45 9.70 -4.59
N VAL A 765 -25.28 9.79 -3.96
CA VAL A 765 -24.71 8.68 -3.20
C VAL A 765 -25.65 8.31 -2.07
N SER A 766 -25.95 7.02 -1.94
CA SER A 766 -26.80 6.47 -0.90
C SER A 766 -26.34 5.07 -0.53
N ALA A 767 -26.82 4.56 0.61
CA ALA A 767 -26.54 3.19 1.02
C ALA A 767 -26.91 2.14 -0.04
N GLN A 768 -27.89 2.44 -0.90
CA GLN A 768 -28.39 1.52 -1.92
C GLN A 768 -27.48 1.42 -3.15
N ASN A 769 -26.73 2.47 -3.49
CA ASN A 769 -25.91 2.54 -4.70
C ASN A 769 -24.40 2.67 -4.45
N ALA A 770 -23.97 3.05 -3.24
CA ALA A 770 -22.56 3.30 -2.92
C ALA A 770 -21.67 2.09 -3.22
N THR A 771 -22.15 0.89 -2.88
CA THR A 771 -21.45 -0.35 -3.19
C THR A 771 -21.24 -0.51 -4.69
N ASP A 772 -22.27 -0.32 -5.52
CA ASP A 772 -22.18 -0.47 -6.98
C ASP A 772 -21.26 0.58 -7.60
N LEU A 773 -21.33 1.83 -7.14
CA LEU A 773 -20.46 2.92 -7.59
C LEU A 773 -18.97 2.62 -7.32
N LEU A 774 -18.64 2.13 -6.12
CA LEU A 774 -17.28 1.72 -5.77
C LEU A 774 -16.80 0.54 -6.63
N HIS A 775 -17.69 -0.39 -6.97
CA HIS A 775 -17.35 -1.52 -7.86
C HIS A 775 -17.09 -1.07 -9.28
N GLU A 776 -17.95 -0.23 -9.84
CA GLU A 776 -17.80 0.30 -11.19
C GLU A 776 -16.45 1.03 -11.34
N GLU A 777 -16.14 1.88 -10.38
CA GLU A 777 -14.87 2.60 -10.36
C GLU A 777 -13.66 1.66 -10.29
N ARG A 778 -13.69 0.63 -9.44
CA ARG A 778 -12.60 -0.36 -9.33
C ARG A 778 -12.36 -1.08 -10.65
N ASN A 779 -13.42 -1.40 -11.40
CA ASN A 779 -13.29 -2.01 -12.72
C ASN A 779 -12.64 -1.04 -13.69
N LEU A 780 -13.10 0.22 -13.74
CA LEU A 780 -12.52 1.27 -14.59
C LEU A 780 -11.02 1.49 -14.34
N ARG A 781 -10.59 1.52 -13.06
CA ARG A 781 -9.17 1.71 -12.70
C ARG A 781 -8.25 0.60 -13.18
N ARG A 782 -8.76 -0.62 -13.33
CA ARG A 782 -7.97 -1.80 -13.76
C ARG A 782 -7.85 -1.92 -15.27
N LEU A 783 -8.68 -1.20 -16.03
CA LEU A 783 -8.70 -1.28 -17.49
C LEU A 783 -7.73 -0.26 -18.09
N CYS A 784 -6.73 -0.77 -18.81
CA CYS A 784 -5.76 0.05 -19.53
C CYS A 784 -5.47 -0.57 -20.89
N HIS A 785 -6.13 -0.03 -21.93
CA HIS A 785 -5.99 -0.51 -23.30
C HIS A 785 -6.28 0.61 -24.30
N GLN A 786 -5.62 0.59 -25.47
CA GLN A 786 -5.76 1.66 -26.47
C GLN A 786 -7.21 1.83 -26.95
N ASN A 787 -7.96 0.74 -27.08
CA ASN A 787 -9.36 0.73 -27.55
C ASN A 787 -10.42 0.67 -26.44
N VAL A 788 -10.04 0.88 -25.17
CA VAL A 788 -10.96 1.04 -24.04
C VAL A 788 -10.82 2.47 -23.52
N ILE A 789 -11.91 3.06 -23.04
CA ILE A 789 -11.90 4.44 -22.54
C ILE A 789 -10.90 4.59 -21.38
N LYS A 790 -10.01 5.58 -21.47
CA LYS A 790 -9.08 5.89 -20.40
C LYS A 790 -9.82 6.58 -19.24
N PHE A 791 -9.73 5.98 -18.06
CA PHE A 791 -10.22 6.56 -16.81
C PHE A 791 -9.13 7.41 -16.16
N HIS A 792 -9.45 8.66 -15.83
CA HIS A 792 -8.52 9.58 -15.17
C HIS A 792 -8.68 9.60 -13.65
N GLY A 793 -9.89 9.38 -13.14
CA GLY A 793 -10.17 9.36 -11.71
C GLY A 793 -11.61 9.72 -11.39
N THR A 794 -11.88 9.89 -10.10
CA THR A 794 -13.18 10.35 -9.57
C THR A 794 -13.05 11.71 -8.91
N ALA A 795 -14.14 12.47 -8.97
CA ALA A 795 -14.37 13.68 -8.18
C ALA A 795 -15.71 13.57 -7.44
N TYR A 796 -15.93 14.41 -6.44
CA TYR A 796 -17.18 14.46 -5.68
C TYR A 796 -17.76 15.86 -5.66
N TRP A 797 -18.99 15.97 -6.13
CA TRP A 797 -19.73 17.22 -6.11
C TRP A 797 -20.56 17.31 -4.85
N ALA A 798 -19.93 17.79 -3.77
CA ALA A 798 -20.51 17.79 -2.42
C ALA A 798 -21.88 18.48 -2.34
N HIS A 799 -22.10 19.60 -3.05
CA HIS A 799 -23.36 20.33 -3.03
C HIS A 799 -24.58 19.53 -3.50
N HIS A 800 -24.37 18.50 -4.32
CA HIS A 800 -25.44 17.64 -4.85
C HIS A 800 -25.27 16.18 -4.43
N GLU A 801 -24.27 15.88 -3.61
CA GLU A 801 -23.93 14.53 -3.14
C GLU A 801 -23.73 13.54 -4.30
N LYS A 802 -23.09 13.99 -5.38
CA LYS A 802 -22.88 13.18 -6.60
C LYS A 802 -21.42 12.86 -6.85
N VAL A 803 -21.18 11.62 -7.25
CA VAL A 803 -19.88 11.19 -7.77
C VAL A 803 -19.77 11.56 -9.24
N VAL A 804 -18.59 11.98 -9.63
CA VAL A 804 -18.25 12.37 -11.01
C VAL A 804 -17.12 11.49 -11.50
N PHE A 805 -17.35 10.78 -12.59
CA PHE A 805 -16.31 9.98 -13.25
C PHE A 805 -15.64 10.79 -14.34
N VAL A 806 -14.31 10.90 -14.27
CA VAL A 806 -13.50 11.67 -15.21
C VAL A 806 -12.79 10.72 -16.16
N THR A 807 -13.03 10.88 -17.45
CA THR A 807 -12.50 10.03 -18.54
C THR A 807 -11.90 10.87 -19.64
N GLU A 808 -11.15 10.25 -20.56
CA GLU A 808 -10.65 10.96 -21.73
C GLU A 808 -11.81 11.49 -22.59
N LEU A 809 -11.68 12.72 -23.09
CA LEU A 809 -12.67 13.28 -24.01
C LEU A 809 -12.59 12.59 -25.38
N CYS A 810 -13.74 12.18 -25.91
CA CYS A 810 -13.91 11.66 -27.26
C CYS A 810 -14.84 12.60 -28.05
N GLN A 811 -14.64 12.70 -29.37
CA GLN A 811 -15.36 13.68 -30.19
C GLN A 811 -16.77 13.22 -30.57
N ASP A 812 -16.99 11.91 -30.70
CA ASP A 812 -18.25 11.36 -31.20
C ASP A 812 -18.48 9.93 -30.66
N ASN A 813 -19.64 9.35 -30.93
CA ASN A 813 -19.91 7.92 -30.77
C ASN A 813 -19.99 7.21 -32.13
N LEU A 814 -19.88 5.89 -32.15
CA LEU A 814 -19.82 5.12 -33.39
C LEU A 814 -21.16 5.17 -34.16
N ARG A 815 -22.30 5.28 -33.46
CA ARG A 815 -23.62 5.42 -34.09
C ARG A 815 -23.66 6.67 -34.96
N ASP A 816 -23.31 7.81 -34.39
CA ASP A 816 -23.34 9.11 -35.06
C ASP A 816 -22.24 9.19 -36.14
N TYR A 817 -21.05 8.67 -35.84
CA TYR A 817 -19.94 8.59 -36.78
C TYR A 817 -20.27 7.79 -38.06
N ILE A 818 -21.09 6.74 -37.94
CA ILE A 818 -21.51 5.86 -39.03
C ILE A 818 -22.80 6.35 -39.72
N SER A 819 -23.72 6.98 -38.99
CA SER A 819 -25.07 7.32 -39.49
C SER A 819 -25.15 8.70 -40.17
N TYR A 820 -24.41 9.71 -39.69
CA TYR A 820 -24.47 11.06 -40.25
C TYR A 820 -23.73 11.23 -41.59
N LYS A 821 -22.73 10.40 -41.89
CA LYS A 821 -22.02 10.39 -43.18
C LYS A 821 -22.42 9.17 -43.99
N LYS A 822 -23.43 9.33 -44.86
CA LYS A 822 -24.02 8.26 -45.70
C LYS A 822 -22.98 7.46 -46.50
N ASP A 823 -21.82 8.04 -46.78
CA ASP A 823 -20.76 7.45 -47.61
C ASP A 823 -19.82 6.49 -46.83
N ARG A 824 -20.07 6.27 -45.53
CA ARG A 824 -19.26 5.36 -44.69
C ARG A 824 -19.81 3.94 -44.58
N ASN A 825 -20.97 3.65 -45.18
CA ASN A 825 -21.66 2.38 -45.01
C ASN A 825 -21.54 1.52 -46.26
N PRO A 826 -20.78 0.40 -46.24
CA PRO A 826 -20.61 -0.45 -47.43
C PRO A 826 -21.94 -0.98 -47.99
N GLY A 827 -22.92 -1.23 -47.11
CA GLY A 827 -24.26 -1.71 -47.47
C GLY A 827 -25.16 -0.68 -48.17
N LYS A 828 -24.72 0.57 -48.38
CA LYS A 828 -25.45 1.58 -49.17
C LYS A 828 -24.93 1.72 -50.61
N HIS A 829 -23.82 1.04 -50.93
CA HIS A 829 -23.15 1.14 -52.21
C HIS A 829 -23.12 -0.19 -52.97
N ARG A 830 -23.30 -0.12 -54.29
CA ARG A 830 -23.30 -1.30 -55.16
C ARG A 830 -21.95 -2.02 -55.11
N LYS A 831 -21.98 -3.35 -55.27
CA LYS A 831 -20.75 -4.17 -55.37
C LYS A 831 -19.83 -3.67 -56.48
N GLY A 832 -18.51 -3.68 -56.22
CA GLY A 832 -17.48 -3.22 -57.16
C GLY A 832 -17.41 -1.70 -57.40
N THR A 833 -17.98 -0.88 -56.50
CA THR A 833 -17.88 0.58 -56.56
C THR A 833 -16.77 1.10 -55.64
N ALA A 834 -16.09 2.18 -56.05
CA ALA A 834 -15.03 2.78 -55.25
C ALA A 834 -15.55 3.31 -53.90
N GLU A 835 -16.80 3.77 -53.86
CA GLU A 835 -17.47 4.23 -52.65
C GLU A 835 -17.66 3.09 -51.65
N ARG A 836 -17.99 1.88 -52.12
CA ARG A 836 -18.09 0.68 -51.27
C ARG A 836 -16.74 0.29 -50.68
N GLU A 837 -15.68 0.33 -51.49
CA GLU A 837 -14.31 0.04 -51.04
C GLU A 837 -13.81 1.07 -50.03
N ALA A 838 -14.09 2.36 -50.26
CA ALA A 838 -13.77 3.43 -49.34
C ALA A 838 -14.50 3.28 -48.00
N ALA A 839 -15.82 3.02 -48.04
CA ALA A 839 -16.63 2.75 -46.85
C ALA A 839 -16.10 1.52 -46.09
N PHE A 840 -15.75 0.44 -46.80
CA PHE A 840 -15.22 -0.78 -46.20
C PHE A 840 -13.88 -0.54 -45.53
N SER A 841 -13.02 0.28 -46.14
CA SER A 841 -11.71 0.66 -45.61
C SER A 841 -11.81 1.49 -44.31
N VAL A 842 -12.96 2.12 -44.06
CA VAL A 842 -13.27 2.79 -42.78
C VAL A 842 -13.84 1.82 -41.75
N ILE A 843 -14.83 1.01 -42.13
CA ILE A 843 -15.58 0.15 -41.19
C ILE A 843 -14.77 -1.07 -40.72
N LYS A 844 -13.99 -1.70 -41.60
CA LYS A 844 -13.20 -2.89 -41.25
C LYS A 844 -12.22 -2.61 -40.09
N PRO A 845 -11.38 -1.55 -40.13
CA PRO A 845 -10.50 -1.23 -39.00
C PRO A 845 -11.25 -1.00 -37.69
N LEU A 846 -12.42 -0.34 -37.72
CA LEU A 846 -13.22 -0.09 -36.51
C LEU A 846 -13.75 -1.40 -35.91
N ALA A 847 -14.21 -2.33 -36.76
CA ALA A 847 -14.65 -3.65 -36.30
C ALA A 847 -13.49 -4.48 -35.71
N VAL A 848 -12.30 -4.40 -36.30
CA VAL A 848 -11.08 -5.05 -35.77
C VAL A 848 -10.72 -4.45 -34.41
N GLN A 849 -10.75 -3.13 -34.27
CA GLN A 849 -10.47 -2.47 -32.99
C GLN A 849 -11.50 -2.87 -31.92
N LEU A 850 -12.78 -3.04 -32.27
CA LEU A 850 -13.82 -3.48 -31.34
C LEU A 850 -13.61 -4.91 -30.88
N ALA A 851 -13.31 -5.82 -31.79
CA ALA A 851 -12.92 -7.18 -31.43
C ALA A 851 -11.66 -7.22 -30.55
N THR A 852 -10.71 -6.30 -30.78
CA THR A 852 -9.49 -6.15 -29.95
C THR A 852 -9.84 -5.67 -28.54
N ALA A 853 -10.70 -4.67 -28.40
CA ALA A 853 -11.17 -4.19 -27.09
C ALA A 853 -11.91 -5.30 -26.31
N LEU A 854 -12.77 -6.07 -26.97
CA LEU A 854 -13.48 -7.19 -26.36
C LEU A 854 -12.55 -8.34 -25.97
N SER A 855 -11.56 -8.66 -26.82
CA SER A 855 -10.52 -9.66 -26.50
C SER A 855 -9.78 -9.28 -25.22
N TYR A 856 -9.43 -7.99 -25.07
CA TYR A 856 -8.83 -7.47 -23.85
C TYR A 856 -9.77 -7.60 -22.63
N ILE A 857 -11.01 -7.10 -22.70
CA ILE A 857 -11.99 -7.20 -21.59
C ILE A 857 -12.20 -8.67 -21.18
N HIS A 858 -12.36 -9.56 -22.15
CA HIS A 858 -12.55 -11.00 -21.91
C HIS A 858 -11.30 -11.67 -21.32
N SER A 859 -10.10 -11.18 -21.64
CA SER A 859 -8.83 -11.68 -21.08
C SER A 859 -8.68 -11.38 -19.59
N VAL A 860 -9.22 -10.26 -19.11
CA VAL A 860 -9.27 -9.90 -17.67
C VAL A 860 -10.53 -10.46 -16.97
N ASN A 861 -11.16 -11.46 -17.60
CA ASN A 861 -12.35 -12.18 -17.15
C ASN A 861 -13.63 -11.36 -16.97
N LEU A 862 -13.73 -10.23 -17.67
CA LEU A 862 -14.90 -9.36 -17.62
C LEU A 862 -15.84 -9.59 -18.83
N VAL A 863 -17.11 -9.24 -18.68
CA VAL A 863 -18.17 -9.24 -19.71
C VAL A 863 -18.84 -7.89 -19.68
N HIS A 864 -18.93 -7.22 -20.84
CA HIS A 864 -19.37 -5.82 -20.95
C HIS A 864 -20.88 -5.63 -20.69
N ARG A 865 -21.71 -6.54 -21.22
CA ARG A 865 -23.17 -6.64 -20.96
C ARG A 865 -24.09 -5.54 -21.51
N ASP A 866 -23.57 -4.40 -21.97
CA ASP A 866 -24.34 -3.38 -22.71
C ASP A 866 -23.60 -2.85 -23.95
N LEU A 867 -23.23 -3.76 -24.85
CA LEU A 867 -22.60 -3.40 -26.12
C LEU A 867 -23.64 -2.84 -27.09
N LYS A 868 -23.45 -1.57 -27.46
CA LYS A 868 -24.23 -0.83 -28.45
C LYS A 868 -23.37 0.24 -29.11
N LEU A 869 -23.77 0.73 -30.29
CA LEU A 869 -22.97 1.72 -31.04
C LEU A 869 -22.75 3.04 -30.28
N GLU A 870 -23.66 3.40 -29.38
CA GLU A 870 -23.59 4.60 -28.54
C GLU A 870 -22.50 4.50 -27.46
N ASN A 871 -22.19 3.28 -27.01
CA ASN A 871 -21.17 3.03 -25.98
C ASN A 871 -19.77 2.84 -26.60
N ILE A 872 -19.63 2.97 -27.92
CA ILE A 872 -18.34 2.92 -28.62
C ILE A 872 -18.00 4.34 -29.04
N LEU A 873 -17.12 5.00 -28.29
CA LEU A 873 -16.73 6.38 -28.57
C LEU A 873 -15.64 6.44 -29.64
N ILE A 874 -15.52 7.58 -30.32
CA ILE A 874 -14.57 7.83 -31.41
C ILE A 874 -13.62 8.94 -31.01
N LYS A 875 -12.33 8.61 -31.07
CA LYS A 875 -11.23 9.55 -30.92
C LYS A 875 -10.56 9.81 -32.27
N ILE A 876 -10.51 11.07 -32.67
CA ILE A 876 -9.85 11.54 -33.89
C ILE A 876 -8.58 12.28 -33.47
N HIS A 877 -7.41 11.78 -33.85
CA HIS A 877 -6.13 12.33 -33.43
C HIS A 877 -5.73 13.59 -34.23
N GLU A 878 -6.07 13.68 -35.52
CA GLU A 878 -5.89 14.90 -36.33
C GLU A 878 -6.95 15.01 -37.45
N PRO A 879 -7.31 16.22 -37.92
CA PRO A 879 -8.20 16.40 -39.07
C PRO A 879 -7.64 15.86 -40.39
N SER A 880 -6.32 15.67 -40.46
CA SER A 880 -5.52 15.28 -41.64
C SER A 880 -5.21 13.78 -41.73
N THR A 881 -5.55 12.98 -40.72
CA THR A 881 -5.32 11.53 -40.73
C THR A 881 -6.66 10.78 -40.64
N ASP A 882 -6.94 9.91 -41.61
CA ASP A 882 -8.17 9.09 -41.69
C ASP A 882 -8.30 8.01 -40.58
N GLY A 883 -7.48 8.07 -39.53
CA GLY A 883 -7.40 7.05 -38.48
C GLY A 883 -8.30 7.33 -37.28
N ALA A 884 -9.59 7.01 -37.38
CA ALA A 884 -10.47 6.98 -36.22
C ALA A 884 -10.10 5.82 -35.27
N VAL A 885 -9.92 6.14 -33.99
CA VAL A 885 -9.66 5.15 -32.93
C VAL A 885 -10.91 5.00 -32.09
N ILE A 886 -11.40 3.77 -31.92
CA ILE A 886 -12.53 3.55 -31.02
C ILE A 886 -12.08 3.53 -29.56
N LYS A 887 -12.99 3.88 -28.67
CA LYS A 887 -12.88 3.78 -27.22
C LYS A 887 -14.14 3.14 -26.69
N LEU A 888 -14.06 1.86 -26.31
CA LEU A 888 -15.17 1.18 -25.66
C LEU A 888 -15.40 1.79 -24.27
N ALA A 889 -16.58 2.36 -24.06
CA ALA A 889 -16.99 3.09 -22.87
C ALA A 889 -18.18 2.43 -22.18
N ASP A 890 -18.63 3.02 -21.07
CA ASP A 890 -19.80 2.57 -20.30
C ASP A 890 -19.69 1.11 -19.79
N VAL A 891 -18.48 0.77 -19.33
CA VAL A 891 -18.17 -0.49 -18.65
C VAL A 891 -18.87 -0.64 -17.29
N GLY A 892 -19.83 0.23 -16.94
CA GLY A 892 -20.54 0.22 -15.67
C GLY A 892 -21.42 -1.01 -15.42
N LEU A 893 -21.84 -1.68 -16.49
CA LEU A 893 -22.54 -2.96 -16.39
C LEU A 893 -21.59 -4.17 -16.42
N THR A 894 -20.29 -3.93 -16.49
CA THR A 894 -19.30 -4.98 -16.62
C THR A 894 -19.23 -5.84 -15.37
N LYS A 895 -19.38 -7.16 -15.54
CA LYS A 895 -19.25 -8.15 -14.47
C LYS A 895 -18.25 -9.22 -14.86
N LYS A 896 -17.67 -9.90 -13.87
CA LYS A 896 -16.94 -11.14 -14.15
C LYS A 896 -17.85 -12.13 -14.84
N ALA A 897 -17.33 -12.89 -15.79
CA ALA A 897 -18.13 -13.83 -16.57
C ALA A 897 -18.81 -14.91 -15.72
N GLU A 898 -18.17 -15.28 -14.60
CA GLU A 898 -18.60 -16.35 -13.70
C GLU A 898 -19.71 -15.90 -12.72
N ASN A 899 -19.74 -14.61 -12.43
CA ASN A 899 -20.65 -13.87 -11.53
C ASN A 899 -22.04 -13.54 -12.11
N ILE A 900 -22.33 -13.95 -13.33
CA ILE A 900 -23.56 -13.55 -14.01
C ILE A 900 -24.68 -14.55 -13.70
N THR A 901 -25.65 -14.10 -12.91
CA THR A 901 -26.71 -14.95 -12.33
C THR A 901 -28.04 -14.93 -13.09
N GLY A 902 -28.04 -14.52 -14.35
CA GLY A 902 -29.27 -14.42 -15.15
C GLY A 902 -30.01 -13.09 -14.98
N THR A 903 -29.39 -12.08 -14.37
CA THR A 903 -29.94 -10.72 -14.34
C THR A 903 -30.14 -10.21 -15.77
N LEU A 904 -31.38 -9.85 -16.08
CA LEU A 904 -31.73 -9.18 -17.34
C LEU A 904 -31.13 -7.77 -17.35
N CYS A 905 -30.17 -7.55 -18.24
CA CYS A 905 -29.55 -6.25 -18.45
C CYS A 905 -29.13 -6.07 -19.91
N GLY A 906 -28.84 -4.82 -20.27
CA GLY A 906 -28.45 -4.43 -21.62
C GLY A 906 -29.61 -3.83 -22.41
N THR A 907 -29.29 -3.31 -23.58
CA THR A 907 -30.25 -2.67 -24.47
C THR A 907 -30.94 -3.72 -25.36
N PRO A 908 -32.29 -3.90 -25.29
CA PRO A 908 -33.02 -5.04 -25.85
C PRO A 908 -32.59 -5.59 -27.22
N PRO A 909 -32.41 -4.78 -28.29
CA PRO A 909 -31.97 -5.30 -29.59
C PRO A 909 -30.61 -6.04 -29.58
N TYR A 910 -29.77 -5.79 -28.59
CA TYR A 910 -28.43 -6.38 -28.46
C TYR A 910 -28.36 -7.53 -27.44
N ILE A 911 -29.45 -7.79 -26.70
CA ILE A 911 -29.48 -8.79 -25.64
C ILE A 911 -29.51 -10.20 -26.24
N ALA A 912 -28.61 -11.08 -25.77
CA ALA A 912 -28.54 -12.46 -26.22
C ALA A 912 -29.75 -13.30 -25.75
N PRO A 913 -30.16 -14.35 -26.49
CA PRO A 913 -31.32 -15.17 -26.14
C PRO A 913 -31.26 -15.77 -24.73
N GLU A 914 -30.08 -16.21 -24.28
CA GLU A 914 -29.90 -16.77 -22.95
C GLU A 914 -30.05 -15.74 -21.83
N VAL A 915 -29.73 -14.46 -22.10
CA VAL A 915 -29.91 -13.36 -21.14
C VAL A 915 -31.39 -13.03 -21.01
N LEU A 916 -32.14 -12.99 -22.13
CA LEU A 916 -33.60 -12.80 -22.16
C LEU A 916 -34.39 -13.92 -21.48
N GLN A 917 -33.78 -15.11 -21.38
CA GLN A 917 -34.32 -16.26 -20.67
C GLN A 917 -33.91 -16.29 -19.19
N GLU A 918 -33.24 -15.23 -18.70
CA GLU A 918 -32.69 -15.12 -17.35
C GLU A 918 -31.81 -16.32 -16.97
N LYS A 919 -31.16 -16.93 -17.98
CA LYS A 919 -30.19 -18.01 -17.78
C LYS A 919 -28.82 -17.39 -17.49
N ARG A 920 -27.92 -18.18 -16.93
CA ARG A 920 -26.51 -17.77 -16.84
C ARG A 920 -25.93 -17.54 -18.22
N TYR A 921 -25.15 -16.47 -18.32
CA TYR A 921 -24.46 -16.07 -19.52
C TYR A 921 -23.05 -15.62 -19.16
N GLY A 922 -22.18 -15.49 -20.17
CA GLY A 922 -20.81 -15.06 -19.98
C GLY A 922 -20.31 -14.33 -21.22
N LYS A 923 -19.01 -14.37 -21.48
CA LYS A 923 -18.34 -13.78 -22.65
C LYS A 923 -19.07 -14.01 -24.00
N PRO A 924 -19.69 -15.19 -24.26
CA PRO A 924 -20.45 -15.39 -25.51
C PRO A 924 -21.67 -14.47 -25.69
N SER A 925 -22.21 -13.87 -24.63
CA SER A 925 -23.31 -12.89 -24.72
C SER A 925 -22.85 -11.59 -25.37
N ASP A 926 -21.67 -11.06 -25.00
CA ASP A 926 -21.04 -9.93 -25.68
C ASP A 926 -20.80 -10.23 -27.16
N MET A 927 -20.44 -11.48 -27.48
CA MET A 927 -20.23 -11.89 -28.87
C MET A 927 -21.53 -11.90 -29.69
N TYR A 928 -22.67 -12.18 -29.06
CA TYR A 928 -23.98 -12.00 -29.69
C TYR A 928 -24.22 -10.54 -30.04
N SER A 929 -24.03 -9.63 -29.08
CA SER A 929 -24.17 -8.19 -29.29
C SER A 929 -23.20 -7.69 -30.36
N PHE A 930 -21.97 -8.19 -30.37
CA PHE A 930 -20.97 -7.90 -31.41
C PHE A 930 -21.44 -8.31 -32.81
N GLY A 931 -22.12 -9.46 -32.94
CA GLY A 931 -22.72 -9.88 -34.22
C GLY A 931 -23.78 -8.91 -34.73
N ILE A 932 -24.61 -8.38 -33.84
CA ILE A 932 -25.58 -7.33 -34.16
C ILE A 932 -24.86 -6.05 -34.60
N LEU A 933 -23.81 -5.64 -33.89
CA LEU A 933 -23.02 -4.46 -34.24
C LEU A 933 -22.33 -4.59 -35.61
N LEU A 934 -21.79 -5.76 -35.97
CA LEU A 934 -21.23 -5.99 -37.30
C LEU A 934 -22.26 -5.80 -38.43
N TRP A 935 -23.53 -6.12 -38.16
CA TRP A 935 -24.62 -5.86 -39.10
C TRP A 935 -24.91 -4.36 -39.21
N GLU A 936 -25.04 -3.66 -38.08
CA GLU A 936 -25.33 -2.22 -38.08
C GLU A 936 -24.18 -1.39 -38.67
N MET A 937 -22.92 -1.78 -38.40
CA MET A 937 -21.75 -1.15 -38.99
C MET A 937 -21.72 -1.30 -40.52
N TRP A 938 -22.18 -2.43 -41.05
CA TRP A 938 -22.22 -2.68 -42.49
C TRP A 938 -23.30 -1.85 -43.19
N TYR A 939 -24.53 -1.89 -42.66
CA TYR A 939 -25.70 -1.27 -43.31
C TYR A 939 -25.92 0.19 -42.92
N GLY A 940 -25.34 0.64 -41.79
CA GLY A 940 -25.51 2.00 -41.29
C GLY A 940 -26.95 2.32 -40.90
N GLU A 941 -27.66 1.32 -40.39
CA GLU A 941 -29.06 1.38 -39.95
C GLU A 941 -29.18 0.62 -38.64
N GLU A 942 -30.01 1.14 -37.73
CA GLU A 942 -30.42 0.39 -36.54
C GLU A 942 -31.24 -0.84 -36.92
N THR A 943 -31.13 -1.90 -36.12
CA THR A 943 -31.99 -3.08 -36.29
C THR A 943 -33.49 -2.68 -36.24
N PRO A 944 -34.37 -3.32 -37.03
CA PRO A 944 -35.78 -2.96 -37.11
C PRO A 944 -36.52 -2.92 -35.76
N HIS A 945 -36.03 -3.67 -34.76
CA HIS A 945 -36.61 -3.76 -33.42
C HIS A 945 -36.19 -2.62 -32.49
N ALA A 946 -35.17 -1.83 -32.83
CA ALA A 946 -34.63 -0.77 -31.97
C ALA A 946 -35.50 0.50 -31.95
N LYS A 947 -36.18 0.82 -33.05
CA LYS A 947 -36.81 2.15 -33.24
C LYS A 947 -38.02 2.44 -32.34
N HIS A 948 -38.72 1.42 -31.83
CA HIS A 948 -39.99 1.58 -31.08
C HIS A 948 -40.15 0.58 -29.90
N PHE A 949 -39.08 0.26 -29.18
CA PHE A 949 -39.14 -0.75 -28.12
C PHE A 949 -39.88 -0.25 -26.86
N THR A 950 -40.85 -1.02 -26.35
CA THR A 950 -41.56 -0.74 -25.08
C THR A 950 -41.54 -1.97 -24.17
N ILE A 951 -41.72 -1.81 -22.85
CA ILE A 951 -41.72 -2.92 -21.88
C ILE A 951 -42.68 -4.07 -22.25
N PRO A 952 -43.93 -3.82 -22.72
CA PRO A 952 -44.83 -4.89 -23.17
C PRO A 952 -44.31 -5.68 -24.38
N MET A 953 -43.46 -5.09 -25.21
CA MET A 953 -42.84 -5.74 -26.37
C MET A 953 -41.68 -6.65 -25.98
N LEU A 954 -41.16 -6.59 -24.75
CA LEU A 954 -40.03 -7.41 -24.30
C LEU A 954 -40.37 -8.91 -24.28
N THR A 955 -41.59 -9.26 -23.89
CA THR A 955 -42.04 -10.66 -23.87
C THR A 955 -42.22 -11.19 -25.30
N GLU A 956 -42.81 -10.39 -26.19
CA GLU A 956 -42.97 -10.75 -27.59
C GLU A 956 -41.61 -10.87 -28.29
N PHE A 957 -40.75 -9.86 -28.13
CA PHE A 957 -39.38 -9.83 -28.65
C PHE A 957 -38.55 -11.02 -28.15
N SER A 958 -38.62 -11.35 -26.85
CA SER A 958 -37.94 -12.54 -26.29
C SER A 958 -38.38 -13.83 -27.00
N LYS A 959 -39.68 -13.97 -27.30
CA LYS A 959 -40.21 -15.09 -28.09
C LYS A 959 -39.67 -15.08 -29.52
N GLU A 960 -39.66 -13.93 -30.20
CA GLU A 960 -39.14 -13.83 -31.58
C GLU A 960 -37.66 -14.24 -31.67
N ILE A 961 -36.85 -13.78 -30.71
CA ILE A 961 -35.42 -14.07 -30.65
C ILE A 961 -35.17 -15.54 -30.30
N ALA A 962 -35.99 -16.12 -29.41
CA ALA A 962 -35.95 -17.55 -29.07
C ALA A 962 -36.36 -18.45 -30.26
N GLU A 963 -37.28 -18.00 -31.11
CA GLU A 963 -37.67 -18.64 -32.37
C GLU A 963 -36.62 -18.46 -33.49
N GLY A 964 -35.52 -17.75 -33.21
CA GLY A 964 -34.38 -17.60 -34.12
C GLY A 964 -34.45 -16.40 -35.05
N ARG A 965 -35.37 -15.45 -34.84
CA ARG A 965 -35.37 -14.21 -35.63
C ARG A 965 -34.10 -13.39 -35.39
N ARG A 966 -33.50 -12.92 -36.49
CA ARG A 966 -32.29 -12.09 -36.53
C ARG A 966 -32.42 -11.06 -37.65
N PRO A 967 -31.65 -9.96 -37.62
CA PRO A 967 -31.53 -9.06 -38.77
C PRO A 967 -31.18 -9.81 -40.07
N ASP A 968 -31.75 -9.39 -41.20
CA ASP A 968 -31.51 -10.06 -42.49
C ASP A 968 -30.07 -9.80 -42.99
N PRO A 969 -29.20 -10.84 -43.09
CA PRO A 969 -27.83 -10.68 -43.58
C PRO A 969 -27.75 -10.52 -45.12
N ASN A 970 -28.85 -10.75 -45.85
CA ASN A 970 -28.92 -10.74 -47.32
C ASN A 970 -29.74 -9.56 -47.88
N LYS A 971 -29.82 -8.43 -47.14
CA LYS A 971 -30.32 -7.15 -47.64
C LYS A 971 -29.63 -6.73 -48.95
N GLU A 972 -30.23 -5.77 -49.64
CA GLU A 972 -29.65 -5.11 -50.81
C GLU A 972 -28.21 -4.65 -50.50
N PHE A 973 -27.30 -4.84 -51.46
CA PHE A 973 -25.86 -4.61 -51.31
C PHE A 973 -25.17 -5.40 -50.18
N SER A 974 -25.61 -6.65 -49.98
CA SER A 974 -25.12 -7.61 -48.98
C SER A 974 -23.60 -7.60 -48.76
N ALA A 975 -23.18 -7.84 -47.51
CA ALA A 975 -21.78 -8.00 -47.15
C ALA A 975 -21.08 -9.18 -47.86
N PRO A 976 -19.73 -9.15 -48.00
CA PRO A 976 -18.93 -10.28 -48.44
C PRO A 976 -19.22 -11.54 -47.63
N THR A 977 -19.09 -12.70 -48.28
CA THR A 977 -19.38 -13.99 -47.65
C THR A 977 -18.65 -14.19 -46.31
N PRO A 978 -17.35 -13.86 -46.17
CA PRO A 978 -16.65 -13.98 -44.88
C PRO A 978 -17.24 -13.10 -43.77
N TRP A 979 -17.68 -11.87 -44.10
CA TRP A 979 -18.31 -10.97 -43.12
C TRP A 979 -19.67 -11.50 -42.67
N LYS A 980 -20.47 -12.00 -43.63
CA LYS A 980 -21.76 -12.65 -43.34
C LYS A 980 -21.59 -13.86 -42.45
N GLN A 981 -20.67 -14.75 -42.79
CA GLN A 981 -20.38 -15.94 -41.97
C GLN A 981 -19.95 -15.55 -40.55
N LEU A 982 -19.10 -14.54 -40.41
CA LEU A 982 -18.67 -14.08 -39.10
C LEU A 982 -19.82 -13.50 -38.26
N MET A 983 -20.57 -12.51 -38.78
CA MET A 983 -21.68 -11.93 -38.02
C MET A 983 -22.76 -12.97 -37.69
N THR A 984 -22.99 -13.94 -38.59
CA THR A 984 -23.95 -15.02 -38.32
C THR A 984 -23.48 -16.06 -37.30
N ALA A 985 -22.19 -16.32 -37.22
CA ALA A 985 -21.63 -17.17 -36.18
C ALA A 985 -21.73 -16.49 -34.80
N CYS A 986 -21.49 -15.18 -34.74
CA CYS A 986 -21.57 -14.38 -33.53
C CYS A 986 -22.96 -14.40 -32.87
N TRP A 987 -24.05 -14.33 -33.64
CA TRP A 987 -25.41 -14.31 -33.08
C TRP A 987 -26.13 -15.68 -33.03
N SER A 988 -25.35 -16.77 -33.05
CA SER A 988 -25.87 -18.15 -32.90
C SER A 988 -26.77 -18.28 -31.68
N THR A 989 -27.88 -19.02 -31.80
CA THR A 989 -28.77 -19.32 -30.67
C THR A 989 -28.05 -20.06 -29.56
N ASP A 990 -27.19 -21.02 -29.92
CA ASP A 990 -26.32 -21.71 -28.96
C ASP A 990 -25.07 -20.87 -28.68
N PRO A 991 -24.84 -20.42 -27.43
CA PRO A 991 -23.67 -19.65 -27.05
C PRO A 991 -22.34 -20.36 -27.30
N ALA A 992 -22.31 -21.70 -27.23
CA ALA A 992 -21.08 -22.49 -27.41
C ALA A 992 -20.56 -22.45 -28.86
N ASN A 993 -21.42 -22.14 -29.83
CA ASN A 993 -21.05 -22.05 -31.25
C ASN A 993 -20.56 -20.65 -31.64
N ARG A 994 -20.59 -19.67 -30.72
CA ARG A 994 -20.15 -18.31 -30.99
C ARG A 994 -18.61 -18.24 -30.95
N PRO A 995 -17.95 -17.62 -31.93
CA PRO A 995 -16.50 -17.44 -31.92
C PRO A 995 -16.06 -16.54 -30.78
N SER A 996 -14.82 -16.69 -30.31
CA SER A 996 -14.23 -15.76 -29.34
C SER A 996 -13.96 -14.39 -29.97
N ALA A 997 -13.76 -13.35 -29.14
CA ALA A 997 -13.37 -12.03 -29.62
C ALA A 997 -12.04 -12.07 -30.39
N GLU A 998 -11.09 -12.91 -29.96
CA GLU A 998 -9.80 -13.09 -30.63
C GLU A 998 -9.93 -13.79 -31.99
N ASP A 999 -10.80 -14.80 -32.09
CA ASP A 999 -11.12 -15.43 -33.37
C ASP A 999 -11.77 -14.44 -34.34
N CYS A 1000 -12.68 -13.60 -33.83
CA CYS A 1000 -13.32 -12.55 -34.63
C CYS A 1000 -12.31 -11.52 -35.13
N ARG A 1001 -11.39 -11.09 -34.26
CA ARG A 1001 -10.31 -10.15 -34.59
C ARG A 1001 -9.48 -10.68 -35.76
N THR A 1002 -9.03 -11.93 -35.66
CA THR A 1002 -8.21 -12.59 -36.68
C THR A 1002 -8.96 -12.70 -38.01
N ARG A 1003 -10.21 -13.20 -37.98
CA ARG A 1003 -11.02 -13.35 -39.20
C ARG A 1003 -11.30 -12.01 -39.87
N LEU A 1004 -11.62 -10.95 -39.11
CA LEU A 1004 -11.88 -9.61 -39.66
C LEU A 1004 -10.66 -9.04 -40.38
N GLN A 1005 -9.45 -9.28 -39.88
CA GLN A 1005 -8.21 -8.80 -40.52
C GLN A 1005 -8.02 -9.38 -41.92
N GLU A 1006 -8.47 -10.62 -42.15
CA GLU A 1006 -8.34 -11.34 -43.42
C GLU A 1006 -9.42 -10.98 -44.45
N ILE A 1007 -10.54 -10.38 -44.04
CA ILE A 1007 -11.66 -10.07 -44.95
C ILE A 1007 -11.27 -8.95 -45.92
N THR A 1008 -11.46 -9.16 -47.23
CA THR A 1008 -11.34 -8.14 -48.27
C THR A 1008 -12.72 -7.65 -48.74
N CYS A 1009 -12.75 -6.47 -49.36
CA CYS A 1009 -13.96 -6.02 -50.05
C CYS A 1009 -14.13 -6.83 -51.34
N ASP A 1010 -15.38 -7.18 -51.67
CA ASP A 1010 -15.80 -7.86 -52.91
C ASP A 1010 -16.03 -6.88 -54.07
#